data_AF-A0A096LYS9-F1
#
_entry.id   AF-A0A096LYS9-F1
#
_cell.length_a   1.000
_cell.length_b   1.000
_cell.length_c   1.000
_cell.angle_alpha   90.00
_cell.angle_beta   90.00
_cell.angle_gamma   90.00
#
_symmetry.space_group_name_H-M   'P 1'
#
loop_
_entity.id
_entity.type
_entity.pdbx_description
1 polymer ?
#
loop_
_entity_poly.entity_id
_entity_poly.type
_entity_poly.pdbx_seq_one_letter_code
_entity_poly.pdbx_strand_id
1 'polypeptide(L)'
;LFKSSILCFLHLSVQEFLAALHVHLTFINSGVKKQRIRNEEPSFQGKLKIWHLHQRAVDQALQSPNGHLDLFLRFLLGLSLQTNQRLLQGLVTQTGSSSQTNQETVQYIKWKISENVSAEKSINLFHCLNELNDRSLVEKIQQSLSSGSLSTDKLSPAHWSALGFILVSSGEVLDVFDLKKYSASEEVLLRLLPVVKTSNKALLSYSNLSKRSCEALTSVLSSPSCSLTELDLSNNNLRDSGVELLYAGLKSPNCKLMTLRLSDCNLSERSCEALTSVLSSQSCSLTELDLSHNNLQDSGVELLYVGLESPNCNLTTLRLSCSKLSKTSCVALSSVLRSPSCCLRDLDLSDNDLQDSGANILFVGLNHPNCKLMTLRLSDCKLSEKSCGALFSLLSSQSCSLTELDLSHNNLRDSGVELLYAGLKSPNCNLTTLRLSDCNLTERSCVALTSVLSSQSCSLTELDLSHNNLQDSAVELLYAGLKSPNCNLTTLRVEPAGVQSLTPGLRKYFCQLTIDTTTATRNLKVSEDERKVIFDRPNVLCRTGLTGRCYWEVEWSGCVDVSVSYRRISRDWRYFVCDLNQCWTLRCSDHQGFSVWHNDDQCLSSSSVSNRVSVYVDYPAGFLSFYRVSSDSLILLHTFKFKFTEPLYPGFSLHLPGSSVFLC
;
A
#
# COMPACT_ATOMS: atom_id res chain seq x y z
N LEU A 1 63.01 -1.16 41.72
CA LEU A 1 61.56 -1.10 41.40
C LEU A 1 61.21 -2.31 40.55
N PHE A 2 60.71 -3.38 41.17
CA PHE A 2 60.23 -4.55 40.45
C PHE A 2 58.98 -4.16 39.66
N LYS A 3 59.02 -4.27 38.32
CA LYS A 3 57.81 -4.25 37.50
C LYS A 3 57.06 -5.55 37.78
N SER A 4 55.96 -5.49 38.52
CA SER A 4 55.04 -6.63 38.61
C SER A 4 54.42 -6.86 37.23
N SER A 5 54.44 -8.12 36.77
CA SER A 5 53.70 -8.55 35.59
C SER A 5 52.21 -8.55 35.92
N ILE A 6 51.47 -7.61 35.33
CA ILE A 6 50.01 -7.54 35.46
C ILE A 6 49.39 -8.40 34.35
N LEU A 7 48.64 -9.43 34.73
CA LEU A 7 47.81 -10.21 33.80
C LEU A 7 46.45 -9.52 33.66
N CYS A 8 45.95 -9.36 32.44
CA CYS A 8 44.64 -8.79 32.14
C CYS A 8 43.86 -9.68 31.16
N PHE A 9 42.54 -9.49 31.10
CA PHE A 9 41.71 -10.13 30.08
C PHE A 9 41.94 -9.48 28.71
N LEU A 10 41.79 -10.28 27.65
CA LEU A 10 41.97 -9.83 26.26
C LEU A 10 41.04 -8.66 25.88
N HIS A 11 39.80 -8.69 26.36
CA HIS A 11 38.82 -7.64 26.16
C HIS A 11 37.82 -7.62 27.32
N LEU A 12 37.23 -6.46 27.61
CA LEU A 12 36.27 -6.30 28.72
C LEU A 12 35.05 -7.22 28.57
N SER A 13 34.53 -7.39 27.34
CA SER A 13 33.41 -8.30 27.09
C SER A 13 33.73 -9.76 27.45
N VAL A 14 34.98 -10.20 27.28
CA VAL A 14 35.42 -11.55 27.68
C VAL A 14 35.43 -11.67 29.19
N GLN A 15 35.94 -10.65 29.89
CA GLN A 15 35.91 -10.59 31.36
C GLN A 15 34.47 -10.64 31.89
N GLU A 16 33.57 -9.83 31.34
CA GLU A 16 32.18 -9.76 31.79
C GLU A 16 31.40 -11.04 31.46
N PHE A 17 31.65 -11.66 30.31
CA PHE A 17 31.09 -12.97 29.98
C PHE A 17 31.53 -14.04 30.97
N LEU A 18 32.83 -14.13 31.26
CA LEU A 18 33.37 -15.10 32.22
C LEU A 18 32.86 -14.84 33.64
N ALA A 19 32.70 -13.57 34.03
CA ALA A 19 32.08 -13.21 35.30
C ALA A 19 30.62 -13.67 35.36
N ALA A 20 29.83 -13.41 34.31
CA ALA A 20 28.43 -13.85 34.22
C ALA A 20 28.32 -15.38 34.27
N LEU A 21 29.19 -16.08 33.55
CA LEU A 21 29.27 -17.54 33.56
C LEU A 21 29.64 -18.08 34.95
N HIS A 22 30.62 -17.48 35.62
CA HIS A 22 31.02 -17.86 36.97
C HIS A 22 29.87 -17.69 37.97
N VAL A 23 29.16 -16.56 37.93
CA VAL A 23 28.00 -16.29 38.79
C VAL A 23 26.89 -17.31 38.51
N HIS A 24 26.56 -17.54 37.24
CA HIS A 24 25.54 -18.49 36.82
C HIS A 24 25.84 -19.93 37.32
N LEU A 25 27.06 -20.41 37.09
CA LEU A 25 27.53 -21.73 37.51
C LEU A 25 27.54 -21.88 39.03
N THR A 26 28.06 -20.88 39.74
CA THR A 26 28.15 -20.93 41.21
C THR A 26 26.76 -20.96 41.85
N PHE A 27 25.82 -20.18 41.32
CA PHE A 27 24.45 -20.16 41.81
C PHE A 27 23.75 -21.50 41.58
N ILE A 28 23.82 -22.07 40.37
CA ILE A 28 23.26 -23.39 40.04
C ILE A 28 23.89 -24.49 40.90
N ASN A 29 25.21 -24.53 40.99
CA ASN A 29 25.93 -25.54 41.78
C ASN A 29 25.65 -25.45 43.28
N SER A 30 25.44 -24.25 43.82
CA SER A 30 25.05 -24.06 45.22
C SER A 30 23.64 -24.59 45.52
N GLY A 31 22.71 -24.48 44.56
CA GLY A 31 21.38 -25.09 44.62
C GLY A 31 21.42 -26.62 44.61
N VAL A 32 22.29 -27.20 43.78
CA VAL A 32 22.51 -28.66 43.70
C VAL A 32 23.19 -29.21 44.97
N LYS A 33 24.18 -28.50 45.53
CA LYS A 33 24.84 -28.89 46.80
C LYS A 33 23.86 -28.90 47.98
N LYS A 34 22.95 -27.92 48.09
CA LYS A 34 21.88 -27.90 49.11
C LYS A 34 20.82 -28.98 48.92
N GLN A 35 20.71 -29.57 47.73
CA GLN A 35 19.78 -30.67 47.47
C GLN A 35 20.35 -32.03 47.92
N ARG A 36 21.68 -32.17 47.98
CA ARG A 36 22.36 -33.34 48.55
C ARG A 36 22.50 -33.30 50.08
N ILE A 37 22.41 -32.13 50.68
CA ILE A 37 22.53 -31.91 52.13
C ILE A 37 21.15 -31.49 52.65
N ARG A 38 20.25 -32.47 52.80
CA ARG A 38 18.99 -32.26 53.52
C ARG A 38 18.81 -33.39 54.53
N ASN A 39 19.53 -33.24 55.64
CA ASN A 39 19.14 -33.65 56.97
C ASN A 39 19.86 -32.68 57.92
N GLU A 40 19.10 -32.13 58.88
CA GLU A 40 19.53 -31.30 60.01
C GLU A 40 19.47 -29.75 59.86
N GLU A 41 18.41 -29.24 60.51
CA GLU A 41 18.17 -27.93 61.16
C GLU A 41 17.79 -26.64 60.40
N PRO A 42 16.97 -25.77 61.04
CA PRO A 42 16.14 -24.78 60.36
C PRO A 42 16.57 -23.33 60.66
N SER A 43 17.14 -22.63 59.69
CA SER A 43 16.99 -21.16 59.56
C SER A 43 17.46 -20.69 58.18
N PHE A 44 16.73 -19.74 57.59
CA PHE A 44 16.68 -19.36 56.16
C PHE A 44 15.88 -20.30 55.26
N GLN A 45 14.58 -20.36 55.54
CA GLN A 45 13.55 -20.84 54.61
C GLN A 45 13.52 -19.96 53.35
N GLY A 46 13.97 -20.54 52.24
CA GLY A 46 13.73 -20.01 50.90
C GLY A 46 14.66 -20.65 49.89
N LYS A 47 14.12 -21.55 49.05
CA LYS A 47 14.76 -21.95 47.79
C LYS A 47 14.99 -20.66 46.99
N LEU A 48 16.21 -20.12 46.97
CA LEU A 48 16.55 -18.97 46.11
C LEU A 48 16.43 -19.44 44.66
N LYS A 49 15.28 -19.15 44.05
CA LYS A 49 15.03 -19.40 42.63
C LYS A 49 15.96 -18.51 41.80
N ILE A 50 16.41 -19.01 40.64
CA ILE A 50 17.28 -18.27 39.70
C ILE A 50 16.66 -16.94 39.25
N TRP A 51 15.33 -16.82 39.32
CA TRP A 51 14.57 -15.59 39.21
C TRP A 51 15.10 -14.46 40.12
N HIS A 52 15.37 -14.74 41.41
CA HIS A 52 15.84 -13.71 42.34
C HIS A 52 17.25 -13.20 42.00
N LEU A 53 18.08 -14.06 41.40
CA LEU A 53 19.39 -13.65 40.89
C LEU A 53 19.21 -12.68 39.72
N HIS A 54 18.35 -13.02 38.75
CA HIS A 54 18.07 -12.13 37.61
C HIS A 54 17.49 -10.80 38.06
N GLN A 55 16.50 -10.82 38.96
CA GLN A 55 15.86 -9.62 39.50
C GLN A 55 16.90 -8.68 40.14
N ARG A 56 17.77 -9.21 41.01
CA ARG A 56 18.82 -8.44 41.67
C ARG A 56 19.86 -7.91 40.68
N ALA A 57 20.22 -8.70 39.67
CA ALA A 57 21.16 -8.27 38.64
C ALA A 57 20.59 -7.11 37.80
N VAL A 58 19.30 -7.17 37.44
CA VAL A 58 18.60 -6.08 36.75
C VAL A 58 18.63 -4.81 37.60
N ASP A 59 18.26 -4.90 38.88
CA ASP A 59 18.28 -3.74 39.79
C ASP A 59 19.68 -3.13 39.95
N GLN A 60 20.72 -3.96 40.09
CA GLN A 60 22.10 -3.50 40.21
C GLN A 60 22.60 -2.82 38.93
N ALA A 61 22.28 -3.36 37.75
CA ALA A 61 22.60 -2.72 36.49
C ALA A 61 21.91 -1.36 36.36
N LEU A 62 20.64 -1.26 36.75
CA LEU A 62 19.89 0.01 36.73
C LEU A 62 20.43 1.04 37.74
N GLN A 63 21.04 0.61 38.85
CA GLN A 63 21.69 1.51 39.81
C GLN A 63 23.10 1.95 39.37
N SER A 64 23.69 1.26 38.39
CA SER A 64 25.01 1.58 37.87
C SER A 64 25.02 2.96 37.21
N PRO A 65 25.92 3.88 37.61
CA PRO A 65 25.96 5.23 37.05
C PRO A 65 26.54 5.27 35.62
N ASN A 66 27.35 4.30 35.24
CA ASN A 66 28.09 4.27 33.97
C ASN A 66 27.80 3.01 33.12
N GLY A 67 26.79 2.20 33.48
CA GLY A 67 26.40 1.02 32.71
C GLY A 67 27.41 -0.13 32.72
N HIS A 68 28.42 -0.12 33.59
CA HIS A 68 29.46 -1.17 33.62
C HIS A 68 28.97 -2.59 33.94
N LEU A 69 27.68 -2.77 34.26
CA LEU A 69 27.06 -4.07 34.51
C LEU A 69 26.14 -4.50 33.35
N ASP A 70 26.03 -3.69 32.29
CA ASP A 70 25.07 -3.90 31.21
C ASP A 70 25.39 -5.14 30.39
N LEU A 71 26.65 -5.31 29.98
CA LEU A 71 27.10 -6.49 29.23
C LEU A 71 27.07 -7.74 30.12
N PHE A 72 27.54 -7.64 31.37
CA PHE A 72 27.39 -8.70 32.38
C PHE A 72 25.94 -9.17 32.51
N LEU A 73 24.98 -8.25 32.63
CA LEU A 73 23.56 -8.57 32.77
C LEU A 73 23.05 -9.31 31.52
N ARG A 74 23.37 -8.80 30.32
CA ARG A 74 22.99 -9.44 29.05
C ARG A 74 23.50 -10.87 28.97
N PHE A 75 24.79 -11.10 29.26
CA PHE A 75 25.36 -12.45 29.28
C PHE A 75 24.71 -13.34 30.32
N LEU A 76 24.47 -12.83 31.53
CA LEU A 76 23.83 -13.60 32.60
C LEU A 76 22.43 -14.08 32.18
N LEU A 77 21.65 -13.22 31.54
CA LEU A 77 20.32 -13.53 31.04
C LEU A 77 20.37 -14.46 29.82
N GLY A 78 21.28 -14.22 28.86
CA GLY A 78 21.49 -15.10 27.72
C GLY A 78 21.89 -16.52 28.15
N LEU A 79 22.72 -16.67 29.19
CA LEU A 79 23.09 -17.97 29.77
C LEU A 79 21.92 -18.71 30.42
N SER A 80 20.81 -18.02 30.72
CA SER A 80 19.60 -18.66 31.26
C SER A 80 18.76 -19.38 30.18
N LEU A 81 18.99 -19.08 28.90
CA LEU A 81 18.31 -19.74 27.80
C LEU A 81 18.84 -21.17 27.63
N GLN A 82 17.90 -22.11 27.47
CA GLN A 82 18.24 -23.52 27.30
C GLN A 82 19.08 -23.77 26.04
N THR A 83 18.86 -23.00 24.96
CA THR A 83 19.66 -23.05 23.73
C THR A 83 21.14 -22.76 23.99
N ASN A 84 21.43 -21.72 24.77
CA ASN A 84 22.80 -21.35 25.12
C ASN A 84 23.42 -22.31 26.13
N GLN A 85 22.63 -22.84 27.08
CA GLN A 85 23.09 -23.86 28.02
C GLN A 85 23.47 -25.18 27.32
N ARG A 86 22.79 -25.55 26.23
CA ARG A 86 23.16 -26.73 25.42
C ARG A 86 24.58 -26.61 24.87
N LEU A 87 25.01 -25.42 24.49
CA LEU A 87 26.38 -25.15 24.01
C LEU A 87 27.44 -25.32 25.12
N LEU A 88 27.01 -25.29 26.40
CA LEU A 88 27.86 -25.35 27.58
C LEU A 88 27.69 -26.65 28.39
N GLN A 89 27.15 -27.71 27.79
CA GLN A 89 26.84 -28.99 28.46
C GLN A 89 28.01 -29.63 29.22
N GLY A 90 29.27 -29.34 28.85
CA GLY A 90 30.46 -29.80 29.57
C GLY A 90 30.75 -29.05 30.87
N LEU A 91 30.18 -27.87 31.07
CA LEU A 91 30.40 -26.98 32.22
C LEU A 91 29.15 -26.80 33.09
N VAL A 92 27.96 -26.86 32.48
CA VAL A 92 26.67 -26.66 33.15
C VAL A 92 25.95 -28.01 33.25
N THR A 93 25.77 -28.54 34.46
CA THR A 93 24.87 -29.70 34.66
C THR A 93 23.45 -29.28 34.31
N GLN A 94 22.75 -30.02 33.43
CA GLN A 94 21.37 -29.72 33.03
C GLN A 94 20.40 -29.80 34.23
N THR A 95 20.33 -28.74 35.03
CA THR A 95 19.16 -28.45 35.84
C THR A 95 18.16 -27.80 34.92
N GLY A 96 16.99 -28.42 34.70
CA GLY A 96 15.96 -27.86 33.82
C GLY A 96 15.70 -26.39 34.17
N SER A 97 16.26 -25.47 33.38
CA SER A 97 15.93 -24.06 33.52
C SER A 97 14.46 -23.97 33.14
N SER A 98 13.60 -23.69 34.12
CA SER A 98 12.18 -23.65 33.84
C SER A 98 11.94 -22.43 32.96
N SER A 99 11.39 -22.63 31.77
CA SER A 99 10.82 -21.58 30.91
C SER A 99 10.04 -20.53 31.72
N GLN A 100 9.39 -20.97 32.80
CA GLN A 100 8.72 -20.14 33.79
C GLN A 100 9.58 -19.00 34.38
N THR A 101 10.84 -19.25 34.71
CA THR A 101 11.71 -18.24 35.33
C THR A 101 12.13 -17.16 34.34
N ASN A 102 12.38 -17.54 33.09
CA ASN A 102 12.70 -16.56 32.05
C ASN A 102 11.46 -15.71 31.75
N GLN A 103 10.26 -16.30 31.76
CA GLN A 103 9.01 -15.56 31.66
C GLN A 103 8.81 -14.57 32.82
N GLU A 104 9.07 -14.97 34.07
CA GLU A 104 9.06 -14.06 35.22
C GLU A 104 10.05 -12.89 34.99
N THR A 105 11.28 -13.22 34.58
CA THR A 105 12.36 -12.25 34.26
C THR A 105 11.93 -11.24 33.20
N VAL A 106 11.32 -11.73 32.12
CA VAL A 106 10.77 -10.91 31.04
C VAL A 106 9.69 -9.96 31.56
N GLN A 107 8.75 -10.42 32.38
CA GLN A 107 7.70 -9.55 32.92
C GLN A 107 8.28 -8.47 33.84
N TYR A 108 9.31 -8.80 34.61
CA TYR A 108 10.00 -7.82 35.46
C TYR A 108 10.72 -6.75 34.65
N ILE A 109 11.44 -7.14 33.60
CA ILE A 109 12.14 -6.20 32.73
C ILE A 109 11.12 -5.27 32.06
N LYS A 110 9.99 -5.80 31.57
CA LYS A 110 8.88 -5.00 31.01
C LYS A 110 8.33 -4.01 32.02
N TRP A 111 8.14 -4.45 33.26
CA TRP A 111 7.71 -3.58 34.35
C TRP A 111 8.73 -2.46 34.62
N LYS A 112 10.03 -2.78 34.66
CA LYS A 112 11.09 -1.77 34.81
C LYS A 112 11.15 -0.75 33.67
N ILE A 113 10.94 -1.18 32.43
CA ILE A 113 10.85 -0.27 31.28
C ILE A 113 9.67 0.71 31.46
N SER A 114 8.55 0.24 32.03
CA SER A 114 7.38 1.10 32.30
C SER A 114 7.59 2.14 33.42
N GLU A 115 8.62 1.99 34.26
CA GLU A 115 8.96 2.97 35.31
C GLU A 115 9.73 4.21 34.78
N ASN A 116 9.83 4.39 33.45
CA ASN A 116 10.42 5.57 32.80
C ASN A 116 11.89 5.83 33.19
N VAL A 117 12.72 4.77 33.12
CA VAL A 117 14.18 4.84 33.32
C VAL A 117 14.89 5.63 32.21
N SER A 118 16.17 6.01 32.39
CA SER A 118 16.92 6.76 31.36
C SER A 118 17.00 6.03 30.02
N ALA A 119 17.38 6.75 28.96
CA ALA A 119 17.45 6.19 27.61
C ALA A 119 18.40 5.01 27.49
N GLU A 120 19.59 5.17 28.04
CA GLU A 120 20.67 4.19 28.03
C GLU A 120 20.24 2.93 28.79
N LYS A 121 19.58 3.13 29.94
CA LYS A 121 19.05 2.04 30.77
C LYS A 121 17.90 1.31 30.08
N SER A 122 16.99 2.04 29.44
CA SER A 122 15.92 1.45 28.64
C SER A 122 16.50 0.58 27.52
N ILE A 123 17.45 1.11 26.75
CA ILE A 123 18.14 0.37 25.68
C ILE A 123 18.77 -0.91 26.25
N ASN A 124 19.46 -0.83 27.39
CA ASN A 124 20.03 -2.01 28.04
C ASN A 124 18.97 -3.06 28.44
N LEU A 125 17.85 -2.64 29.02
CA LEU A 125 16.74 -3.54 29.35
C LEU A 125 16.11 -4.18 28.10
N PHE A 126 16.03 -3.44 27.00
CA PHE A 126 15.57 -3.98 25.72
C PHE A 126 16.58 -4.98 25.12
N HIS A 127 17.89 -4.73 25.24
CA HIS A 127 18.90 -5.75 24.93
C HIS A 127 18.67 -7.02 25.75
N CYS A 128 18.38 -6.88 27.05
CA CYS A 128 18.09 -8.02 27.92
C CYS A 128 16.84 -8.81 27.45
N LEU A 129 15.79 -8.14 26.99
CA LEU A 129 14.63 -8.81 26.38
C LEU A 129 15.00 -9.55 25.09
N ASN A 130 15.86 -8.94 24.25
CA ASN A 130 16.36 -9.57 23.03
C ASN A 130 17.22 -10.81 23.34
N GLU A 131 18.11 -10.74 24.33
CA GLU A 131 18.91 -11.89 24.82
C GLU A 131 18.03 -13.02 25.37
N LEU A 132 16.81 -12.70 25.83
CA LEU A 132 15.81 -13.67 26.28
C LEU A 132 14.86 -14.13 25.17
N ASN A 133 15.11 -13.72 23.91
CA ASN A 133 14.27 -13.97 22.74
C ASN A 133 12.79 -13.50 22.91
N ASP A 134 12.54 -12.44 23.70
CA ASP A 134 11.20 -11.88 23.88
C ASP A 134 10.96 -10.69 22.94
N ARG A 135 10.16 -10.90 21.88
CA ARG A 135 9.69 -9.85 20.95
C ARG A 135 8.33 -9.27 21.34
N SER A 136 7.65 -9.83 22.34
CA SER A 136 6.25 -9.48 22.64
C SER A 136 6.05 -8.04 23.13
N LEU A 137 7.08 -7.36 23.64
CA LEU A 137 6.98 -5.93 23.92
C LEU A 137 6.90 -5.08 22.64
N VAL A 138 7.66 -5.43 21.60
CA VAL A 138 7.60 -4.74 20.30
C VAL A 138 6.24 -4.93 19.66
N GLU A 139 5.70 -6.16 19.67
CA GLU A 139 4.37 -6.47 19.16
C GLU A 139 3.28 -5.69 19.89
N LYS A 140 3.37 -5.59 21.23
CA LYS A 140 2.44 -4.77 22.02
C LYS A 140 2.55 -3.28 21.67
N ILE A 141 3.75 -2.74 21.50
CA ILE A 141 3.96 -1.33 21.12
C ILE A 141 3.38 -1.08 19.72
N GLN A 142 3.66 -1.95 18.75
CA GLN A 142 3.11 -1.86 17.40
C GLN A 142 1.57 -1.88 17.43
N GLN A 143 0.97 -2.84 18.14
CA GLN A 143 -0.48 -2.93 18.29
C GLN A 143 -1.07 -1.69 18.96
N SER A 144 -0.42 -1.17 20.00
CA SER A 144 -0.87 0.02 20.71
C SER A 144 -0.77 1.30 19.86
N LEU A 145 0.31 1.47 19.08
CA LEU A 145 0.48 2.61 18.18
C LEU A 145 -0.50 2.54 17.00
N SER A 146 -0.61 1.38 16.34
CA SER A 146 -1.52 1.20 15.20
C SER A 146 -3.01 1.33 15.57
N SER A 147 -3.38 0.92 16.78
CA SER A 147 -4.75 1.14 17.31
C SER A 147 -5.03 2.56 17.79
N GLY A 148 -4.02 3.43 17.86
CA GLY A 148 -4.12 4.77 18.46
C GLY A 148 -4.26 4.77 19.99
N SER A 149 -4.22 3.60 20.65
CA SER A 149 -4.31 3.52 22.12
C SER A 149 -3.09 4.12 22.83
N LEU A 150 -1.93 4.10 22.16
CA LEU A 150 -0.72 4.80 22.58
C LEU A 150 -0.43 5.94 21.60
N SER A 151 -0.43 7.17 22.11
CA SER A 151 -0.03 8.35 21.33
C SER A 151 1.50 8.39 21.18
N THR A 152 1.96 8.76 19.98
CA THR A 152 3.38 8.94 19.64
C THR A 152 4.08 10.00 20.51
N ASP A 153 3.33 10.98 21.00
CA ASP A 153 3.85 12.07 21.85
C ASP A 153 4.17 11.63 23.27
N LYS A 154 3.61 10.49 23.70
CA LYS A 154 3.93 9.88 25.00
C LYS A 154 5.26 9.13 24.98
N LEU A 155 5.81 8.85 23.80
CA LEU A 155 7.08 8.16 23.65
C LEU A 155 8.22 9.18 23.51
N SER A 156 9.11 9.21 24.52
CA SER A 156 10.33 10.02 24.51
C SER A 156 11.29 9.60 23.39
N PRO A 157 12.24 10.47 22.96
CA PRO A 157 13.26 10.12 21.97
C PRO A 157 14.04 8.84 22.33
N ALA A 158 14.25 8.62 23.62
CA ALA A 158 14.86 7.43 24.18
C ALA A 158 14.08 6.14 23.85
N HIS A 159 12.76 6.15 24.02
CA HIS A 159 11.91 5.00 23.70
C HIS A 159 11.96 4.68 22.21
N TRP A 160 11.99 5.69 21.34
CA TRP A 160 12.11 5.50 19.90
C TRP A 160 13.47 4.95 19.48
N SER A 161 14.56 5.48 20.06
CA SER A 161 15.90 4.93 19.83
C SER A 161 16.00 3.48 20.27
N ALA A 162 15.41 3.13 21.42
CA ALA A 162 15.39 1.77 21.91
C ALA A 162 14.55 0.85 21.02
N LEU A 163 13.37 1.29 20.59
CA LEU A 163 12.54 0.56 19.64
C LEU A 163 13.29 0.32 18.32
N GLY A 164 13.87 1.38 17.74
CA GLY A 164 14.67 1.28 16.52
C GLY A 164 15.83 0.31 16.67
N PHE A 165 16.52 0.34 17.81
CA PHE A 165 17.60 -0.60 18.11
C PHE A 165 17.14 -2.06 18.10
N ILE A 166 16.04 -2.39 18.80
CA ILE A 166 15.53 -3.78 18.87
C ILE A 166 15.16 -4.28 17.49
N LEU A 167 14.49 -3.44 16.70
CA LEU A 167 14.08 -3.77 15.35
C LEU A 167 15.30 -4.15 14.50
N VAL A 168 16.34 -3.31 14.52
CA VAL A 168 17.59 -3.56 13.79
C VAL A 168 18.38 -4.77 14.33
N SER A 169 18.31 -5.05 15.63
CA SER A 169 19.17 -6.04 16.32
C SER A 169 18.54 -7.42 16.47
N SER A 170 17.37 -7.62 15.87
CA SER A 170 16.59 -8.86 15.98
C SER A 170 17.22 -10.07 15.26
N GLY A 171 18.39 -9.89 14.64
CA GLY A 171 19.21 -10.95 14.03
C GLY A 171 18.78 -11.37 12.62
N GLU A 172 17.62 -10.90 12.17
CA GLU A 172 17.11 -11.08 10.82
C GLU A 172 17.20 -9.72 10.11
N VAL A 173 17.62 -9.70 8.84
CA VAL A 173 17.40 -8.51 7.99
C VAL A 173 15.91 -8.24 8.04
N LEU A 174 15.52 -7.04 8.46
CA LEU A 174 14.12 -6.64 8.47
C LEU A 174 13.61 -6.67 7.04
N ASP A 175 12.90 -7.73 6.68
CA ASP A 175 12.47 -7.91 5.30
C ASP A 175 11.53 -6.78 4.89
N VAL A 176 10.56 -6.46 5.75
CA VAL A 176 9.56 -5.40 5.49
C VAL A 176 9.38 -4.49 6.70
N PHE A 177 9.75 -3.21 6.54
CA PHE A 177 9.36 -2.12 7.43
C PHE A 177 8.06 -1.48 6.94
N ASP A 178 7.01 -1.58 7.75
CA ASP A 178 5.71 -0.94 7.49
C ASP A 178 5.47 0.15 8.53
N LEU A 179 5.46 1.40 8.07
CA LEU A 179 5.33 2.57 8.93
C LEU A 179 3.94 2.65 9.60
N LYS A 180 2.90 2.06 8.99
CA LYS A 180 1.54 2.03 9.56
C LYS A 180 1.45 1.22 10.85
N LYS A 181 2.37 0.26 11.06
CA LYS A 181 2.48 -0.49 12.31
C LYS A 181 2.93 0.36 13.51
N TYR A 182 3.40 1.59 13.27
CA TYR A 182 3.95 2.48 14.29
C TYR A 182 3.26 3.84 14.38
N SER A 183 2.00 3.94 13.92
CA SER A 183 1.26 5.20 13.76
C SER A 183 1.92 6.11 12.72
N ALA A 184 1.56 5.86 11.46
CA ALA A 184 2.21 6.49 10.31
C ALA A 184 2.23 8.02 10.38
N SER A 185 3.44 8.58 10.36
CA SER A 185 3.70 10.02 10.36
C SER A 185 5.15 10.31 9.97
N GLU A 186 5.41 11.53 9.51
CA GLU A 186 6.77 12.01 9.22
C GLU A 186 7.68 11.92 10.46
N GLU A 187 7.21 12.31 11.65
CA GLU A 187 8.03 12.28 12.87
C GLU A 187 8.43 10.85 13.27
N VAL A 188 7.54 9.87 13.11
CA VAL A 188 7.87 8.46 13.36
C VAL A 188 8.85 7.93 12.32
N LEU A 189 8.69 8.29 11.04
CA LEU A 189 9.65 7.94 10.00
C LEU A 189 11.05 8.44 10.36
N LEU A 190 11.17 9.71 10.72
CA LEU A 190 12.46 10.32 11.06
C LEU A 190 13.13 9.65 12.26
N ARG A 191 12.33 9.24 13.26
CA ARG A 191 12.82 8.51 14.44
C ARG A 191 13.24 7.07 14.13
N LEU A 192 12.68 6.46 13.09
CA LEU A 192 12.92 5.07 12.68
C LEU A 192 13.73 4.93 11.38
N LEU A 193 14.38 6.00 10.90
CA LEU A 193 15.30 5.92 9.74
C LEU A 193 16.36 4.82 9.85
N PRO A 194 16.95 4.52 11.03
CA PRO A 194 17.90 3.40 11.16
C PRO A 194 17.27 2.05 10.78
N VAL A 195 15.97 1.89 11.03
CA VAL A 195 15.21 0.68 10.68
C VAL A 195 14.99 0.65 9.17
N VAL A 196 14.57 1.75 8.55
CA VAL A 196 14.41 1.87 7.09
C VAL A 196 15.71 1.52 6.37
N LYS A 197 16.83 2.05 6.85
CA LYS A 197 18.16 1.84 6.28
C LYS A 197 18.60 0.37 6.22
N THR A 198 18.20 -0.40 7.23
CA THR A 198 18.58 -1.81 7.37
C THR A 198 17.53 -2.76 6.82
N SER A 199 16.38 -2.25 6.38
CA SER A 199 15.29 -3.06 5.81
C SER A 199 15.48 -3.28 4.31
N ASN A 200 14.98 -4.41 3.80
CA ASN A 200 14.94 -4.65 2.35
C ASN A 200 13.81 -3.86 1.68
N LYS A 201 12.66 -3.79 2.35
CA LYS A 201 11.46 -3.11 1.87
C LYS A 201 10.92 -2.11 2.88
N ALA A 202 10.55 -0.92 2.42
CA ALA A 202 9.90 0.10 3.22
C ALA A 202 8.54 0.51 2.62
N LEU A 203 7.48 0.30 3.40
CA LEU A 203 6.11 0.69 3.08
C LEU A 203 5.76 1.98 3.84
N LEU A 204 5.82 3.10 3.14
CA LEU A 204 5.66 4.44 3.68
C LEU A 204 4.46 5.19 3.07
N SER A 205 3.55 4.46 2.43
CA SER A 205 2.37 5.03 1.78
C SER A 205 1.35 5.57 2.80
N TYR A 206 0.57 6.59 2.41
CA TYR A 206 -0.44 7.22 3.28
C TYR A 206 0.10 7.67 4.65
N SER A 207 1.27 8.29 4.68
CA SER A 207 1.99 8.61 5.92
C SER A 207 2.20 10.12 6.14
N ASN A 208 1.52 10.95 5.34
CA ASN A 208 1.64 12.41 5.34
C ASN A 208 3.10 12.90 5.27
N LEU A 209 3.89 12.27 4.41
CA LEU A 209 5.30 12.60 4.23
C LEU A 209 5.45 13.86 3.40
N SER A 210 6.50 14.63 3.70
CA SER A 210 6.81 15.89 3.04
C SER A 210 8.18 15.86 2.37
N LYS A 211 8.60 17.02 1.83
CA LYS A 211 9.98 17.25 1.35
C LYS A 211 11.05 16.88 2.39
N ARG A 212 10.80 17.14 3.69
CA ARG A 212 11.74 16.81 4.78
C ARG A 212 11.96 15.30 4.89
N SER A 213 10.90 14.52 4.74
CA SER A 213 10.99 13.06 4.67
C SER A 213 11.83 12.59 3.48
N CYS A 214 11.63 13.20 2.29
CA CYS A 214 12.45 12.87 1.12
C CYS A 214 13.94 13.15 1.34
N GLU A 215 14.30 14.30 1.93
CA GLU A 215 15.69 14.64 2.24
C GLU A 215 16.35 13.61 3.17
N ALA A 216 15.62 13.18 4.19
CA ALA A 216 16.10 12.15 5.10
C ALA A 216 16.28 10.79 4.41
N LEU A 217 15.33 10.40 3.55
CA LEU A 217 15.41 9.18 2.75
C LEU A 217 16.54 9.24 1.71
N THR A 218 16.82 10.39 1.12
CA THR A 218 17.98 10.60 0.24
C THR A 218 19.28 10.25 0.95
N SER A 219 19.42 10.66 2.22
CA SER A 219 20.58 10.35 3.05
C SER A 219 20.69 8.84 3.33
N VAL A 220 19.55 8.16 3.52
CA VAL A 220 19.49 6.70 3.68
C VAL A 220 19.92 6.00 2.39
N LEU A 221 19.30 6.33 1.25
CA LEU A 221 19.57 5.72 -0.06
C LEU A 221 21.02 5.90 -0.52
N SER A 222 21.65 7.02 -0.13
CA SER A 222 23.04 7.32 -0.49
C SER A 222 24.07 6.57 0.37
N SER A 223 23.63 5.93 1.46
CA SER A 223 24.52 5.32 2.44
C SER A 223 25.04 3.94 1.99
N PRO A 224 26.34 3.61 2.14
CA PRO A 224 26.89 2.30 1.78
C PRO A 224 26.26 1.11 2.53
N SER A 225 25.70 1.37 3.72
CA SER A 225 25.04 0.37 4.56
C SER A 225 23.53 0.26 4.29
N CYS A 226 23.01 0.98 3.30
CA CYS A 226 21.61 0.83 2.90
C CYS A 226 21.38 -0.57 2.29
N SER A 227 20.32 -1.23 2.77
CA SER A 227 19.88 -2.53 2.26
C SER A 227 18.58 -2.43 1.45
N LEU A 228 18.02 -1.23 1.32
CA LEU A 228 16.72 -1.01 0.72
C LEU A 228 16.71 -1.30 -0.79
N THR A 229 15.90 -2.26 -1.20
CA THR A 229 15.63 -2.65 -2.59
C THR A 229 14.23 -2.25 -3.04
N GLU A 230 13.29 -2.08 -2.13
CA GLU A 230 11.92 -1.62 -2.43
C GLU A 230 11.47 -0.45 -1.54
N LEU A 231 10.96 0.61 -2.15
CA LEU A 231 10.44 1.79 -1.46
C LEU A 231 9.07 2.16 -2.03
N ASP A 232 8.04 2.10 -1.18
CA ASP A 232 6.71 2.60 -1.49
C ASP A 232 6.43 3.90 -0.73
N LEU A 233 6.31 5.00 -1.49
CA LEU A 233 6.02 6.35 -1.01
C LEU A 233 4.64 6.85 -1.48
N SER A 234 3.82 5.97 -2.06
CA SER A 234 2.57 6.35 -2.73
C SER A 234 1.58 7.04 -1.78
N ASN A 235 0.70 7.90 -2.32
CA ASN A 235 -0.33 8.62 -1.55
C ASN A 235 0.29 9.51 -0.44
N ASN A 236 1.35 10.25 -0.79
CA ASN A 236 1.94 11.30 0.04
C ASN A 236 2.12 12.55 -0.83
N ASN A 237 1.82 13.74 -0.31
CA ASN A 237 1.93 15.00 -1.07
C ASN A 237 3.38 15.50 -1.18
N LEU A 238 4.26 14.69 -1.79
CA LEU A 238 5.70 14.96 -1.88
C LEU A 238 6.00 16.15 -2.80
N ARG A 239 5.22 16.30 -3.88
CA ARG A 239 5.42 17.27 -4.96
C ARG A 239 6.77 17.10 -5.65
N ASP A 240 6.97 17.82 -6.76
CA ASP A 240 8.22 17.75 -7.54
C ASP A 240 9.46 18.03 -6.69
N SER A 241 9.40 19.07 -5.84
CA SER A 241 10.54 19.48 -5.01
C SER A 241 10.96 18.44 -3.96
N GLY A 242 10.04 17.56 -3.54
CA GLY A 242 10.35 16.47 -2.63
C GLY A 242 11.04 15.33 -3.36
N VAL A 243 10.47 14.88 -4.48
CA VAL A 243 11.03 13.75 -5.24
C VAL A 243 12.34 14.10 -5.95
N GLU A 244 12.55 15.36 -6.34
CA GLU A 244 13.84 15.83 -6.87
C GLU A 244 15.01 15.58 -5.89
N LEU A 245 14.78 15.76 -4.58
CA LEU A 245 15.76 15.41 -3.56
C LEU A 245 15.98 13.89 -3.48
N LEU A 246 14.90 13.12 -3.54
CA LEU A 246 14.96 11.65 -3.50
C LEU A 246 15.78 11.10 -4.69
N TYR A 247 15.56 11.67 -5.88
CA TYR A 247 16.26 11.30 -7.11
C TYR A 247 17.77 11.54 -7.04
N ALA A 248 18.24 12.53 -6.29
CA ALA A 248 19.67 12.68 -6.03
C ALA A 248 20.26 11.47 -5.30
N GLY A 249 19.50 10.85 -4.39
CA GLY A 249 19.90 9.64 -3.69
C GLY A 249 19.93 8.42 -4.60
N LEU A 250 19.00 8.31 -5.56
CA LEU A 250 18.97 7.23 -6.55
C LEU A 250 20.17 7.25 -7.51
N LYS A 251 20.80 8.41 -7.71
CA LYS A 251 22.02 8.52 -8.51
C LYS A 251 23.28 8.07 -7.78
N SER A 252 23.21 7.87 -6.45
CA SER A 252 24.35 7.40 -5.67
C SER A 252 24.78 6.01 -6.12
N PRO A 253 26.08 5.73 -6.28
CA PRO A 253 26.57 4.39 -6.59
C PRO A 253 26.29 3.37 -5.47
N ASN A 254 25.92 3.84 -4.27
CA ASN A 254 25.52 2.98 -3.16
C ASN A 254 24.03 2.60 -3.19
N CYS A 255 23.23 3.21 -4.06
CA CYS A 255 21.79 2.96 -4.10
C CYS A 255 21.51 1.60 -4.75
N LYS A 256 20.83 0.72 -4.01
CA LYS A 256 20.43 -0.63 -4.45
C LYS A 256 18.93 -0.72 -4.76
N LEU A 257 18.25 0.42 -4.84
CA LEU A 257 16.81 0.46 -4.99
C LEU A 257 16.42 -0.06 -6.38
N MET A 258 15.63 -1.13 -6.40
CA MET A 258 15.12 -1.79 -7.61
C MET A 258 13.67 -1.41 -7.88
N THR A 259 12.86 -1.23 -6.83
CA THR A 259 11.45 -0.85 -6.94
C THR A 259 11.19 0.48 -6.26
N LEU A 260 10.61 1.42 -7.00
CA LEU A 260 10.15 2.70 -6.49
C LEU A 260 8.68 2.93 -6.85
N ARG A 261 7.83 3.13 -5.85
CA ARG A 261 6.43 3.48 -6.04
C ARG A 261 6.18 4.90 -5.53
N LEU A 262 5.73 5.77 -6.43
CA LEU A 262 5.42 7.19 -6.22
C LEU A 262 4.01 7.51 -6.75
N SER A 263 3.10 6.54 -6.66
CA SER A 263 1.74 6.74 -7.15
C SER A 263 1.00 7.76 -6.28
N ASP A 264 0.24 8.66 -6.89
CA ASP A 264 -0.50 9.72 -6.18
C ASP A 264 0.41 10.53 -5.24
N CYS A 265 1.50 11.07 -5.78
CA CYS A 265 2.46 11.89 -5.05
C CYS A 265 2.40 13.39 -5.39
N ASN A 266 1.36 13.80 -6.13
CA ASN A 266 1.16 15.15 -6.66
C ASN A 266 2.36 15.62 -7.52
N LEU A 267 2.82 14.74 -8.40
CA LEU A 267 3.93 14.99 -9.32
C LEU A 267 3.44 15.61 -10.63
N SER A 268 4.28 16.45 -11.23
CA SER A 268 4.05 17.10 -12.52
C SER A 268 5.12 16.70 -13.55
N GLU A 269 5.01 17.26 -14.76
CA GLU A 269 5.99 17.15 -15.84
C GLU A 269 7.45 17.37 -15.39
N ARG A 270 7.66 18.33 -14.48
CA ARG A 270 8.98 18.69 -13.96
C ARG A 270 9.67 17.52 -13.24
N SER A 271 8.90 16.67 -12.55
CA SER A 271 9.46 15.49 -11.89
C SER A 271 10.04 14.49 -12.88
N CYS A 272 9.46 14.36 -14.08
CA CYS A 272 9.93 13.44 -15.11
C CYS A 272 11.28 13.87 -15.68
N GLU A 273 11.52 15.18 -15.85
CA GLU A 273 12.82 15.71 -16.28
C GLU A 273 13.93 15.28 -15.32
N ALA A 274 13.71 15.48 -14.02
CA ALA A 274 14.68 15.08 -13.01
C ALA A 274 14.89 13.55 -12.98
N LEU A 275 13.83 12.76 -13.13
CA LEU A 275 13.90 11.30 -13.15
C LEU A 275 14.61 10.74 -14.39
N THR A 276 14.48 11.41 -15.54
CA THR A 276 15.18 11.05 -16.80
C THR A 276 16.69 10.91 -16.58
N SER A 277 17.26 11.85 -15.83
CA SER A 277 18.69 11.84 -15.49
C SER A 277 19.07 10.73 -14.51
N VAL A 278 18.13 10.19 -13.73
CA VAL A 278 18.34 9.00 -12.89
C VAL A 278 18.40 7.76 -13.78
N LEU A 279 17.39 7.56 -14.64
CA LEU A 279 17.31 6.38 -15.53
C LEU A 279 18.51 6.29 -16.48
N SER A 280 19.07 7.44 -16.87
CA SER A 280 20.25 7.49 -17.74
C SER A 280 21.57 7.24 -17.00
N SER A 281 21.57 7.24 -15.66
CA SER A 281 22.78 7.10 -14.84
C SER A 281 23.30 5.66 -14.82
N GLN A 282 24.63 5.49 -14.82
CA GLN A 282 25.27 4.17 -14.66
C GLN A 282 24.99 3.52 -13.30
N SER A 283 24.61 4.31 -12.29
CA SER A 283 24.26 3.83 -10.95
C SER A 283 22.80 3.38 -10.83
N CYS A 284 21.98 3.54 -11.87
CA CYS A 284 20.56 3.23 -11.80
C CYS A 284 20.34 1.72 -11.64
N SER A 285 19.74 1.34 -10.52
CA SER A 285 19.37 -0.06 -10.24
C SER A 285 17.88 -0.35 -10.41
N LEU A 286 17.08 0.66 -10.81
CA LEU A 286 15.62 0.52 -10.90
C LEU A 286 15.21 -0.45 -12.01
N THR A 287 14.35 -1.39 -11.64
CA THR A 287 13.69 -2.37 -12.52
C THR A 287 12.17 -2.17 -12.53
N GLU A 288 11.59 -1.63 -11.45
CA GLU A 288 10.16 -1.31 -11.34
C GLU A 288 9.94 0.13 -10.88
N LEU A 289 9.09 0.84 -11.64
CA LEU A 289 8.70 2.21 -11.35
C LEU A 289 7.19 2.37 -11.51
N ASP A 290 6.56 2.91 -10.47
CA ASP A 290 5.14 3.28 -10.49
C ASP A 290 4.99 4.79 -10.26
N LEU A 291 4.50 5.50 -11.27
CA LEU A 291 4.18 6.92 -11.23
C LEU A 291 2.68 7.18 -11.46
N SER A 292 1.84 6.16 -11.31
CA SER A 292 0.40 6.23 -11.61
C SER A 292 -0.30 7.30 -10.76
N HIS A 293 -1.42 7.84 -11.25
CA HIS A 293 -2.21 8.88 -10.57
C HIS A 293 -1.44 10.18 -10.27
N ASN A 294 -0.51 10.57 -11.15
CA ASN A 294 0.17 11.87 -11.10
C ASN A 294 -0.17 12.71 -12.33
N ASN A 295 -0.03 14.04 -12.25
CA ASN A 295 -0.33 14.93 -13.36
C ASN A 295 0.87 15.09 -14.31
N LEU A 296 1.38 13.98 -14.86
CA LEU A 296 2.61 13.96 -15.63
C LEU A 296 2.46 14.56 -17.02
N GLN A 297 1.28 14.41 -17.65
CA GLN A 297 0.98 14.88 -19.01
C GLN A 297 1.92 14.30 -20.09
N ASP A 298 1.61 14.57 -21.36
CA ASP A 298 2.40 14.05 -22.49
C ASP A 298 3.85 14.55 -22.47
N SER A 299 4.05 15.86 -22.28
CA SER A 299 5.38 16.50 -22.25
C SER A 299 6.29 15.96 -21.15
N GLY A 300 5.74 15.64 -19.98
CA GLY A 300 6.51 15.04 -18.89
C GLY A 300 6.98 13.64 -19.24
N VAL A 301 6.09 12.76 -19.71
CA VAL A 301 6.48 11.39 -20.03
C VAL A 301 7.34 11.29 -21.28
N GLU A 302 7.23 12.22 -22.23
CA GLU A 302 8.17 12.32 -23.36
C GLU A 302 9.62 12.49 -22.90
N LEU A 303 9.86 13.32 -21.88
CA LEU A 303 11.19 13.44 -21.27
C LEU A 303 11.60 12.13 -20.60
N LEU A 304 10.70 11.51 -19.82
CA LEU A 304 10.95 10.24 -19.15
C LEU A 304 11.38 9.14 -20.14
N TYR A 305 10.73 9.09 -21.30
CA TYR A 305 10.99 8.13 -22.37
C TYR A 305 12.40 8.25 -22.95
N VAL A 306 12.99 9.45 -23.01
CA VAL A 306 14.41 9.61 -23.36
C VAL A 306 15.31 8.83 -22.41
N GLY A 307 14.96 8.79 -21.11
CA GLY A 307 15.68 8.02 -20.11
C GLY A 307 15.57 6.50 -20.31
N LEU A 308 14.44 6.02 -20.85
CA LEU A 308 14.23 4.60 -21.16
C LEU A 308 15.03 4.13 -22.38
N GLU A 309 15.40 5.04 -23.29
CA GLU A 309 16.25 4.71 -24.44
C GLU A 309 17.73 4.59 -24.07
N SER A 310 18.12 5.03 -22.86
CA SER A 310 19.49 4.91 -22.37
C SER A 310 19.90 3.44 -22.22
N PRO A 311 21.12 3.05 -22.66
CA PRO A 311 21.63 1.69 -22.46
C PRO A 311 21.89 1.36 -20.98
N ASN A 312 21.90 2.35 -20.09
CA ASN A 312 22.03 2.16 -18.65
C ASN A 312 20.68 1.86 -17.97
N CYS A 313 19.57 2.01 -18.69
CA CYS A 313 18.24 1.83 -18.11
C CYS A 313 17.85 0.34 -18.10
N ASN A 314 17.68 -0.21 -16.89
CA ASN A 314 17.27 -1.59 -16.67
C ASN A 314 15.79 -1.72 -16.31
N LEU A 315 14.98 -0.68 -16.59
CA LEU A 315 13.58 -0.67 -16.21
C LEU A 315 12.78 -1.71 -17.02
N THR A 316 12.19 -2.67 -16.30
CA THR A 316 11.36 -3.74 -16.87
C THR A 316 9.87 -3.49 -16.67
N THR A 317 9.51 -2.78 -15.59
CA THR A 317 8.11 -2.50 -15.24
C THR A 317 7.90 -1.01 -15.11
N LEU A 318 6.95 -0.47 -15.85
CA LEU A 318 6.54 0.93 -15.79
C LEU A 318 5.02 1.04 -15.67
N ARG A 319 4.55 1.74 -14.62
CA ARG A 319 3.14 2.06 -14.45
C ARG A 319 2.91 3.56 -14.51
N LEU A 320 2.01 3.95 -15.41
CA LEU A 320 1.61 5.33 -15.73
C LEU A 320 0.09 5.44 -15.81
N SER A 321 -0.65 4.61 -15.05
CA SER A 321 -2.11 4.68 -15.06
C SER A 321 -2.57 6.06 -14.56
N CYS A 322 -3.63 6.61 -15.14
CA CYS A 322 -4.22 7.88 -14.72
C CYS A 322 -3.17 9.02 -14.67
N SER A 323 -2.31 9.13 -15.69
CA SER A 323 -1.23 10.11 -15.78
C SER A 323 -1.52 11.31 -16.72
N LYS A 324 -2.77 11.40 -17.20
CA LYS A 324 -3.25 12.37 -18.21
C LYS A 324 -2.49 12.28 -19.54
N LEU A 325 -2.24 11.06 -19.98
CA LEU A 325 -1.59 10.78 -21.25
C LEU A 325 -2.61 10.76 -22.39
N SER A 326 -2.17 11.19 -23.56
CA SER A 326 -2.94 11.15 -24.81
C SER A 326 -2.19 10.40 -25.90
N LYS A 327 -2.74 10.39 -27.13
CA LYS A 327 -2.07 9.86 -28.32
C LYS A 327 -0.67 10.44 -28.57
N THR A 328 -0.37 11.65 -28.08
CA THR A 328 0.93 12.31 -28.27
C THR A 328 2.03 11.50 -27.58
N SER A 329 1.83 11.10 -26.31
CA SER A 329 2.77 10.23 -25.59
C SER A 329 3.01 8.89 -26.31
N CYS A 330 2.01 8.34 -27.01
CA CYS A 330 2.13 7.07 -27.73
C CYS A 330 3.14 7.15 -28.89
N VAL A 331 3.33 8.32 -29.50
CA VAL A 331 4.33 8.52 -30.58
C VAL A 331 5.74 8.30 -30.05
N ALA A 332 6.08 8.96 -28.96
CA ALA A 332 7.39 8.82 -28.32
C ALA A 332 7.59 7.41 -27.75
N LEU A 333 6.60 6.86 -27.05
CA LEU A 333 6.67 5.50 -26.52
C LEU A 333 6.85 4.44 -27.62
N SER A 334 6.18 4.61 -28.76
CA SER A 334 6.36 3.74 -29.92
C SER A 334 7.80 3.76 -30.44
N SER A 335 8.51 4.90 -30.34
CA SER A 335 9.95 4.96 -30.62
C SER A 335 10.76 4.13 -29.62
N VAL A 336 10.52 4.34 -28.33
CA VAL A 336 11.24 3.64 -27.25
C VAL A 336 11.10 2.13 -27.39
N LEU A 337 9.89 1.62 -27.64
CA LEU A 337 9.64 0.17 -27.76
C LEU A 337 10.37 -0.48 -28.94
N ARG A 338 10.75 0.29 -29.97
CA ARG A 338 11.55 -0.19 -31.11
C ARG A 338 13.05 -0.14 -30.83
N SER A 339 13.48 0.58 -29.80
CA SER A 339 14.89 0.70 -29.43
C SER A 339 15.43 -0.63 -28.90
N PRO A 340 16.62 -1.07 -29.34
CA PRO A 340 17.24 -2.30 -28.82
C PRO A 340 17.60 -2.21 -27.33
N SER A 341 17.82 -0.98 -26.83
CA SER A 341 18.12 -0.68 -25.43
C SER A 341 16.91 -0.83 -24.51
N CYS A 342 15.69 -0.81 -25.04
CA CYS A 342 14.49 -0.89 -24.22
C CYS A 342 14.41 -2.26 -23.51
N CYS A 343 14.21 -2.19 -22.19
CA CYS A 343 14.12 -3.36 -21.31
C CYS A 343 12.69 -3.65 -20.83
N LEU A 344 11.71 -2.82 -21.20
CA LEU A 344 10.34 -2.99 -20.72
C LEU A 344 9.76 -4.36 -21.08
N ARG A 345 9.09 -4.95 -20.08
CA ARG A 345 8.33 -6.21 -20.13
C ARG A 345 6.90 -5.99 -19.69
N ASP A 346 6.68 -5.09 -18.74
CA ASP A 346 5.38 -4.81 -18.15
C ASP A 346 5.08 -3.33 -18.21
N LEU A 347 3.98 -2.97 -18.90
CA LEU A 347 3.56 -1.60 -19.08
C LEU A 347 2.08 -1.45 -18.74
N ASP A 348 1.79 -0.50 -17.84
CA ASP A 348 0.43 -0.11 -17.50
C ASP A 348 0.17 1.35 -17.89
N LEU A 349 -0.73 1.54 -18.84
CA LEU A 349 -1.19 2.84 -19.33
C LEU A 349 -2.68 3.07 -19.06
N SER A 350 -3.31 2.27 -18.19
CA SER A 350 -4.75 2.31 -17.93
C SER A 350 -5.23 3.70 -17.50
N ASP A 351 -6.51 4.01 -17.69
CA ASP A 351 -7.14 5.27 -17.28
C ASP A 351 -6.53 6.53 -17.92
N ASN A 352 -5.97 6.40 -19.13
CA ASN A 352 -5.45 7.51 -19.94
C ASN A 352 -6.24 7.68 -21.24
N ASP A 353 -6.40 8.91 -21.73
CA ASP A 353 -7.19 9.22 -22.92
C ASP A 353 -6.41 9.01 -24.22
N LEU A 354 -5.96 7.77 -24.45
CA LEU A 354 -5.13 7.42 -25.61
C LEU A 354 -5.95 7.38 -26.91
N GLN A 355 -7.20 6.94 -26.82
CA GLN A 355 -8.12 6.72 -27.93
C GLN A 355 -7.58 5.70 -28.95
N ASP A 356 -8.38 5.40 -29.98
CA ASP A 356 -7.97 4.48 -31.06
C ASP A 356 -6.66 4.92 -31.73
N SER A 357 -6.48 6.23 -31.91
CA SER A 357 -5.28 6.77 -32.58
C SER A 357 -3.99 6.51 -31.79
N GLY A 358 -4.00 6.69 -30.47
CA GLY A 358 -2.84 6.39 -29.62
C GLY A 358 -2.57 4.88 -29.56
N ALA A 359 -3.60 4.08 -29.35
CA ALA A 359 -3.50 2.62 -29.33
C ALA A 359 -2.90 2.07 -30.64
N ASN A 360 -3.36 2.56 -31.80
CA ASN A 360 -2.82 2.13 -33.09
C ASN A 360 -1.33 2.43 -33.25
N ILE A 361 -0.87 3.60 -32.81
CA ILE A 361 0.55 3.98 -32.84
C ILE A 361 1.38 3.07 -31.92
N LEU A 362 0.85 2.77 -30.74
CA LEU A 362 1.47 1.87 -29.77
C LEU A 362 1.60 0.46 -30.33
N PHE A 363 0.53 -0.10 -30.92
CA PHE A 363 0.53 -1.44 -31.50
C PHE A 363 1.53 -1.59 -32.65
N VAL A 364 1.76 -0.53 -33.45
CA VAL A 364 2.83 -0.51 -34.46
C VAL A 364 4.22 -0.62 -33.81
N GLY A 365 4.45 0.06 -32.69
CA GLY A 365 5.71 -0.03 -31.95
C GLY A 365 5.95 -1.41 -31.35
N LEU A 366 4.90 -2.03 -30.80
CA LEU A 366 4.93 -3.39 -30.24
C LEU A 366 5.18 -4.47 -31.29
N ASN A 367 4.83 -4.20 -32.55
CA ASN A 367 5.02 -5.14 -33.66
C ASN A 367 6.48 -5.17 -34.18
N HIS A 368 7.40 -4.45 -33.53
CA HIS A 368 8.79 -4.41 -33.93
C HIS A 368 9.60 -5.57 -33.29
N PRO A 369 10.54 -6.21 -34.01
CA PRO A 369 11.31 -7.34 -33.48
C PRO A 369 12.13 -7.07 -32.21
N ASN A 370 12.50 -5.80 -31.98
CA ASN A 370 13.21 -5.39 -30.77
C ASN A 370 12.31 -5.23 -29.54
N CYS A 371 10.98 -5.18 -29.73
CA CYS A 371 10.06 -4.99 -28.63
C CYS A 371 9.99 -6.28 -27.81
N LYS A 372 10.21 -6.14 -26.50
CA LYS A 372 10.23 -7.27 -25.58
C LYS A 372 9.03 -7.30 -24.64
N LEU A 373 8.06 -6.40 -24.85
CA LEU A 373 6.92 -6.23 -23.94
C LEU A 373 6.06 -7.50 -23.93
N MET A 374 5.78 -8.00 -22.72
CA MET A 374 5.01 -9.22 -22.46
C MET A 374 3.63 -8.89 -21.89
N THR A 375 3.55 -7.87 -21.05
CA THR A 375 2.31 -7.43 -20.40
C THR A 375 1.97 -6.01 -20.80
N LEU A 376 0.75 -5.82 -21.30
CA LEU A 376 0.22 -4.50 -21.62
C LEU A 376 -1.17 -4.33 -20.99
N ARG A 377 -1.34 -3.25 -20.22
CA ARG A 377 -2.64 -2.82 -19.69
C ARG A 377 -3.06 -1.50 -20.31
N LEU A 378 -4.24 -1.50 -20.94
CA LEU A 378 -4.90 -0.37 -21.59
C LEU A 378 -6.36 -0.27 -21.12
N SER A 379 -6.61 -0.60 -19.84
CA SER A 379 -7.96 -0.54 -19.29
C SER A 379 -8.46 0.90 -19.26
N ASP A 380 -9.72 1.13 -19.63
CA ASP A 380 -10.36 2.47 -19.70
C ASP A 380 -9.50 3.53 -20.43
N CYS A 381 -9.00 3.17 -21.63
CA CYS A 381 -8.19 4.06 -22.46
C CYS A 381 -8.97 4.72 -23.61
N LYS A 382 -10.30 4.61 -23.58
CA LYS A 382 -11.25 5.04 -24.62
C LYS A 382 -11.02 4.38 -25.98
N LEU A 383 -10.64 3.11 -25.99
CA LEU A 383 -10.54 2.31 -27.21
C LEU A 383 -11.94 1.92 -27.70
N SER A 384 -12.06 1.78 -29.02
CA SER A 384 -13.24 1.26 -29.71
C SER A 384 -12.89 0.16 -30.70
N GLU A 385 -13.88 -0.36 -31.41
CA GLU A 385 -13.73 -1.33 -32.50
C GLU A 385 -12.66 -0.94 -33.55
N LYS A 386 -12.38 0.35 -33.72
CA LYS A 386 -11.39 0.86 -34.69
C LYS A 386 -9.95 0.49 -34.34
N SER A 387 -9.65 0.26 -33.06
CA SER A 387 -8.32 -0.18 -32.61
C SER A 387 -8.05 -1.67 -32.89
N CYS A 388 -9.10 -2.48 -33.01
CA CYS A 388 -8.98 -3.92 -33.09
C CYS A 388 -8.34 -4.44 -34.39
N GLY A 389 -8.38 -3.67 -35.48
CA GLY A 389 -7.67 -4.04 -36.72
C GLY A 389 -6.14 -3.98 -36.59
N ALA A 390 -5.63 -2.97 -35.89
CA ALA A 390 -4.20 -2.87 -35.58
C ALA A 390 -3.79 -3.95 -34.57
N LEU A 391 -4.65 -4.25 -33.60
CA LEU A 391 -4.42 -5.32 -32.64
C LEU A 391 -4.40 -6.71 -33.31
N PHE A 392 -5.32 -6.97 -34.25
CA PHE A 392 -5.29 -8.18 -35.09
C PHE A 392 -3.94 -8.33 -35.80
N SER A 393 -3.44 -7.24 -36.39
CA SER A 393 -2.16 -7.23 -37.09
C SER A 393 -0.98 -7.51 -36.15
N LEU A 394 -1.03 -6.97 -34.93
CA LEU A 394 -0.04 -7.24 -33.89
C LEU A 394 -0.05 -8.71 -33.46
N LEU A 395 -1.21 -9.23 -33.04
CA LEU A 395 -1.33 -10.61 -32.53
C LEU A 395 -1.03 -11.67 -33.60
N SER A 396 -1.21 -11.33 -34.88
CA SER A 396 -0.90 -12.24 -35.99
C SER A 396 0.59 -12.27 -36.35
N SER A 397 1.38 -11.33 -35.86
CA SER A 397 2.78 -11.15 -36.23
C SER A 397 3.74 -12.06 -35.48
N GLN A 398 4.82 -12.48 -36.15
CA GLN A 398 5.91 -13.25 -35.54
C GLN A 398 6.72 -12.46 -34.52
N SER A 399 6.66 -11.11 -34.57
CA SER A 399 7.36 -10.24 -33.64
C SER A 399 6.61 -10.02 -32.32
N CYS A 400 5.36 -10.48 -32.21
CA CYS A 400 4.54 -10.24 -31.02
C CYS A 400 5.05 -11.04 -29.82
N SER A 401 5.46 -10.34 -28.77
CA SER A 401 5.94 -10.95 -27.52
C SER A 401 4.89 -10.94 -26.40
N LEU A 402 3.68 -10.42 -26.65
CA LEU A 402 2.66 -10.28 -25.63
C LEU A 402 2.12 -11.63 -25.16
N THR A 403 2.09 -11.80 -23.85
CA THR A 403 1.49 -12.93 -23.13
C THR A 403 0.27 -12.49 -22.31
N GLU A 404 0.24 -11.24 -21.84
CA GLU A 404 -0.88 -10.65 -21.10
C GLU A 404 -1.35 -9.34 -21.73
N LEU A 405 -2.66 -9.24 -21.97
CA LEU A 405 -3.30 -8.06 -22.50
C LEU A 405 -4.58 -7.76 -21.73
N ASP A 406 -4.65 -6.57 -21.15
CA ASP A 406 -5.84 -6.04 -20.49
C ASP A 406 -6.42 -4.87 -21.31
N LEU A 407 -7.63 -5.08 -21.84
CA LEU A 407 -8.40 -4.08 -22.58
C LEU A 407 -9.74 -3.78 -21.88
N SER A 408 -9.87 -4.12 -20.61
CA SER A 408 -11.11 -3.97 -19.86
C SER A 408 -11.61 -2.52 -19.90
N HIS A 409 -12.91 -2.32 -19.70
CA HIS A 409 -13.53 -0.99 -19.63
C HIS A 409 -13.39 -0.16 -20.93
N ASN A 410 -13.18 -0.78 -22.09
CA ASN A 410 -13.17 -0.11 -23.40
C ASN A 410 -14.36 -0.54 -24.27
N ASN A 411 -14.91 0.35 -25.09
CA ASN A 411 -16.10 0.06 -25.90
C ASN A 411 -15.76 -0.65 -27.22
N LEU A 412 -15.17 -1.85 -27.13
CA LEU A 412 -14.68 -2.61 -28.27
C LEU A 412 -15.79 -3.21 -29.13
N ARG A 413 -16.92 -3.58 -28.50
CA ARG A 413 -18.09 -4.22 -29.15
C ARG A 413 -17.77 -5.56 -29.83
N ASP A 414 -18.83 -6.28 -30.21
CA ASP A 414 -18.70 -7.60 -30.87
C ASP A 414 -17.88 -7.54 -32.16
N SER A 415 -18.11 -6.53 -33.01
CA SER A 415 -17.39 -6.28 -34.27
C SER A 415 -15.89 -6.12 -34.08
N GLY A 416 -15.47 -5.37 -33.06
CA GLY A 416 -14.07 -5.17 -32.73
C GLY A 416 -13.42 -6.43 -32.20
N VAL A 417 -14.03 -7.09 -31.21
CA VAL A 417 -13.43 -8.30 -30.63
C VAL A 417 -13.44 -9.48 -31.60
N GLU A 418 -14.36 -9.56 -32.56
CA GLU A 418 -14.29 -10.56 -33.64
C GLU A 418 -12.97 -10.44 -34.45
N LEU A 419 -12.46 -9.24 -34.69
CA LEU A 419 -11.15 -9.03 -35.31
C LEU A 419 -10.00 -9.46 -34.39
N LEU A 420 -10.09 -9.13 -33.10
CA LEU A 420 -9.12 -9.57 -32.09
C LEU A 420 -9.05 -11.10 -32.04
N TYR A 421 -10.19 -11.77 -32.00
CA TYR A 421 -10.34 -13.22 -31.99
C TYR A 421 -9.76 -13.90 -33.22
N ALA A 422 -9.85 -13.27 -34.41
CA ALA A 422 -9.15 -13.76 -35.59
C ALA A 422 -7.63 -13.76 -35.40
N GLY A 423 -7.08 -12.78 -34.68
CA GLY A 423 -5.65 -12.69 -34.36
C GLY A 423 -5.21 -13.77 -33.36
N LEU A 424 -6.05 -14.10 -32.38
CA LEU A 424 -5.79 -15.19 -31.42
C LEU A 424 -5.71 -16.57 -32.05
N LYS A 425 -6.29 -16.76 -33.25
CA LYS A 425 -6.17 -18.00 -34.01
C LYS A 425 -4.84 -18.12 -34.77
N SER A 426 -4.05 -17.06 -34.84
CA SER A 426 -2.74 -17.11 -35.48
C SER A 426 -1.80 -18.06 -34.72
N PRO A 427 -1.04 -18.92 -35.41
CA PRO A 427 -0.01 -19.73 -34.76
C PRO A 427 1.13 -18.90 -34.14
N ASN A 428 1.22 -17.61 -34.46
CA ASN A 428 2.20 -16.69 -33.88
C ASN A 428 1.71 -16.04 -32.58
N CYS A 429 0.46 -16.26 -32.17
CA CYS A 429 -0.11 -15.62 -30.99
C CYS A 429 0.27 -16.38 -29.71
N ASN A 430 1.04 -15.73 -28.84
CA ASN A 430 1.50 -16.29 -27.56
C ASN A 430 0.67 -15.80 -26.36
N LEU A 431 -0.48 -15.17 -26.61
CA LEU A 431 -1.30 -14.58 -25.56
C LEU A 431 -1.91 -15.68 -24.68
N THR A 432 -1.58 -15.66 -23.38
CA THR A 432 -2.08 -16.60 -22.37
C THR A 432 -3.18 -15.96 -21.51
N THR A 433 -3.12 -14.65 -21.32
CA THR A 433 -4.07 -13.91 -20.49
C THR A 433 -4.70 -12.78 -21.30
N LEU A 434 -6.03 -12.79 -21.38
CA LEU A 434 -6.80 -11.73 -22.03
C LEU A 434 -7.91 -11.25 -21.09
N ARG A 435 -7.96 -9.94 -20.84
CA ARG A 435 -9.05 -9.31 -20.09
C ARG A 435 -9.83 -8.36 -20.98
N LEU A 436 -11.13 -8.63 -21.09
CA LEU A 436 -12.14 -7.91 -21.86
C LEU A 436 -13.36 -7.61 -20.97
N SER A 437 -13.12 -7.41 -19.68
CA SER A 437 -14.20 -7.08 -18.75
C SER A 437 -14.85 -5.76 -19.16
N ASP A 438 -16.18 -5.68 -19.17
CA ASP A 438 -16.91 -4.44 -19.47
C ASP A 438 -16.51 -3.82 -20.82
N CYS A 439 -16.49 -4.65 -21.87
CA CYS A 439 -16.13 -4.27 -23.24
C CYS A 439 -17.34 -4.06 -24.18
N ASN A 440 -18.55 -4.01 -23.62
CA ASN A 440 -19.82 -3.94 -24.34
C ASN A 440 -20.02 -5.12 -25.31
N LEU A 441 -19.74 -6.33 -24.82
CA LEU A 441 -19.88 -7.58 -25.56
C LEU A 441 -21.25 -8.23 -25.34
N THR A 442 -21.75 -8.91 -26.36
CA THR A 442 -23.01 -9.67 -26.33
C THR A 442 -22.78 -11.15 -26.65
N GLU A 443 -23.84 -11.96 -26.66
CA GLU A 443 -23.82 -13.37 -27.06
C GLU A 443 -23.14 -13.61 -28.42
N ARG A 444 -23.24 -12.66 -29.36
CA ARG A 444 -22.60 -12.76 -30.68
C ARG A 444 -21.09 -12.96 -30.56
N SER A 445 -20.43 -12.23 -29.66
CA SER A 445 -18.99 -12.37 -29.43
C SER A 445 -18.62 -13.77 -28.90
N CYS A 446 -19.45 -14.37 -28.04
CA CYS A 446 -19.21 -15.70 -27.46
C CYS A 446 -19.24 -16.81 -28.53
N VAL A 447 -20.10 -16.68 -29.54
CA VAL A 447 -20.13 -17.60 -30.69
C VAL A 447 -18.79 -17.57 -31.43
N ALA A 448 -18.26 -16.39 -31.72
CA ALA A 448 -16.96 -16.24 -32.37
C ALA A 448 -15.82 -16.79 -31.49
N LEU A 449 -15.84 -16.49 -30.19
CA LEU A 449 -14.84 -16.94 -29.22
C LEU A 449 -14.80 -18.46 -29.07
N THR A 450 -15.93 -19.15 -29.12
CA THR A 450 -15.99 -20.63 -29.01
C THR A 450 -15.12 -21.30 -30.09
N SER A 451 -15.08 -20.72 -31.29
CA SER A 451 -14.23 -21.18 -32.39
C SER A 451 -12.73 -20.90 -32.16
N VAL A 452 -12.39 -19.88 -31.36
CA VAL A 452 -11.01 -19.62 -30.93
C VAL A 452 -10.57 -20.64 -29.90
N LEU A 453 -11.39 -20.86 -28.85
CA LEU A 453 -11.08 -21.80 -27.76
C LEU A 453 -10.92 -23.25 -28.24
N SER A 454 -11.56 -23.60 -29.35
CA SER A 454 -11.43 -24.92 -29.98
C SER A 454 -10.25 -25.05 -30.95
N SER A 455 -9.57 -23.95 -31.27
CA SER A 455 -8.44 -23.90 -32.20
C SER A 455 -7.18 -24.48 -31.57
N GLN A 456 -6.41 -25.26 -32.34
CA GLN A 456 -5.13 -25.82 -31.90
C GLN A 456 -4.06 -24.76 -31.63
N SER A 457 -4.21 -23.56 -32.19
CA SER A 457 -3.30 -22.42 -32.02
C SER A 457 -3.60 -21.54 -30.80
N CYS A 458 -4.70 -21.79 -30.08
CA CYS A 458 -5.09 -20.95 -28.96
C CYS A 458 -4.23 -21.24 -27.72
N SER A 459 -3.50 -20.22 -27.26
CA SER A 459 -2.62 -20.30 -26.09
C SER A 459 -3.27 -19.78 -24.79
N LEU A 460 -4.53 -19.35 -24.83
CA LEU A 460 -5.20 -18.74 -23.68
C LEU A 460 -5.39 -19.73 -22.53
N THR A 461 -4.97 -19.29 -21.33
CA THR A 461 -5.16 -19.97 -20.04
C THR A 461 -6.08 -19.18 -19.11
N GLU A 462 -6.09 -17.84 -19.22
CA GLU A 462 -6.97 -16.95 -18.45
C GLU A 462 -7.74 -16.01 -19.37
N LEU A 463 -9.07 -15.97 -19.19
CA LEU A 463 -9.96 -15.08 -19.91
C LEU A 463 -10.95 -14.43 -18.96
N ASP A 464 -11.00 -13.10 -18.99
CA ASP A 464 -11.98 -12.32 -18.26
C ASP A 464 -12.95 -11.63 -19.23
N LEU A 465 -14.23 -12.02 -19.17
CA LEU A 465 -15.36 -11.43 -19.88
C LEU A 465 -16.40 -10.87 -18.90
N SER A 466 -16.06 -10.71 -17.63
CA SER A 466 -16.97 -10.20 -16.61
C SER A 466 -17.53 -8.83 -16.98
N HIS A 467 -18.69 -8.49 -16.43
CA HIS A 467 -19.37 -7.23 -16.65
C HIS A 467 -19.68 -6.90 -18.12
N ASN A 468 -19.83 -7.93 -18.98
CA ASN A 468 -20.43 -7.81 -20.30
C ASN A 468 -21.91 -8.23 -20.28
N ASN A 469 -22.63 -7.93 -21.35
CA ASN A 469 -24.04 -8.29 -21.51
C ASN A 469 -24.18 -9.69 -22.12
N LEU A 470 -23.60 -10.68 -21.45
CA LEU A 470 -23.65 -12.08 -21.87
C LEU A 470 -24.93 -12.72 -21.33
N GLN A 471 -25.76 -13.27 -22.21
CA GLN A 471 -26.92 -14.06 -21.81
C GLN A 471 -26.48 -15.43 -21.26
N ASP A 472 -27.31 -16.07 -20.44
CA ASP A 472 -27.01 -17.41 -19.89
C ASP A 472 -26.69 -18.43 -21.00
N SER A 473 -27.39 -18.36 -22.14
CA SER A 473 -27.12 -19.19 -23.33
C SER A 473 -25.70 -19.00 -23.88
N ALA A 474 -25.19 -17.78 -23.88
CA ALA A 474 -23.84 -17.46 -24.31
C ALA A 474 -22.79 -18.07 -23.37
N VAL A 475 -23.06 -18.03 -22.06
CA VAL A 475 -22.21 -18.62 -21.03
C VAL A 475 -22.18 -20.15 -21.15
N GLU A 476 -23.33 -20.79 -21.37
CA GLU A 476 -23.41 -22.23 -21.65
C GLU A 476 -22.60 -22.64 -22.88
N LEU A 477 -22.65 -21.84 -23.96
CA LEU A 477 -21.83 -22.06 -25.16
C LEU A 477 -20.33 -22.01 -24.85
N LEU A 478 -19.88 -21.05 -24.03
CA LEU A 478 -18.48 -20.98 -23.61
C LEU A 478 -18.07 -22.22 -22.81
N TYR A 479 -18.87 -22.64 -21.82
CA TYR A 479 -18.61 -23.86 -21.05
C TYR A 479 -18.58 -25.13 -21.91
N ALA A 480 -19.38 -25.19 -22.98
CA ALA A 480 -19.31 -26.28 -23.95
C ALA A 480 -17.98 -26.25 -24.73
N GLY A 481 -17.53 -25.05 -25.14
CA GLY A 481 -16.23 -24.85 -25.78
C GLY A 481 -15.04 -25.28 -24.92
N LEU A 482 -15.11 -25.11 -23.60
CA LEU A 482 -14.08 -25.57 -22.65
C LEU A 482 -13.88 -27.09 -22.64
N LYS A 483 -14.87 -27.87 -23.09
CA LYS A 483 -14.75 -29.33 -23.20
C LYS A 483 -13.93 -29.77 -24.42
N SER A 484 -13.57 -28.84 -25.31
CA SER A 484 -12.72 -29.15 -26.45
C SER A 484 -11.34 -29.64 -25.98
N PRO A 485 -10.78 -30.71 -26.58
CA PRO A 485 -9.46 -31.22 -26.21
C PRO A 485 -8.33 -30.23 -26.51
N ASN A 486 -8.58 -29.20 -27.33
CA ASN A 486 -7.61 -28.17 -27.67
C ASN A 486 -7.69 -26.93 -26.73
N CYS A 487 -8.66 -26.89 -25.82
CA CYS A 487 -8.84 -25.73 -24.95
C CYS A 487 -7.89 -25.81 -23.74
N ASN A 488 -7.02 -24.81 -23.59
CA ASN A 488 -6.06 -24.71 -22.49
C ASN A 488 -6.54 -23.81 -21.34
N LEU A 489 -7.78 -23.30 -21.43
CA LEU A 489 -8.30 -22.30 -20.49
C LEU A 489 -8.54 -22.92 -19.10
N THR A 490 -7.84 -22.41 -18.09
CA THR A 490 -8.00 -22.83 -16.69
C THR A 490 -8.87 -21.87 -15.89
N THR A 491 -8.91 -20.60 -16.31
CA THR A 491 -9.64 -19.53 -15.62
C THR A 491 -10.54 -18.81 -16.61
N LEU A 492 -11.86 -18.86 -16.36
CA LEU A 492 -12.87 -18.10 -17.09
C LEU A 492 -13.68 -17.27 -16.10
N ARG A 493 -13.75 -15.95 -16.30
CA ARG A 493 -14.62 -15.06 -15.54
C ARG A 493 -15.70 -14.50 -16.47
N VAL A 494 -16.97 -14.70 -16.13
CA VAL A 494 -18.14 -14.31 -16.95
C VAL A 494 -19.25 -13.69 -16.09
N GLU A 495 -18.91 -13.14 -14.92
CA GLU A 495 -19.90 -12.53 -14.03
C GLU A 495 -20.69 -11.43 -14.79
N PRO A 496 -22.04 -11.44 -14.80
CA PRO A 496 -22.82 -10.56 -15.67
C PRO A 496 -22.73 -9.09 -15.28
N ALA A 497 -22.96 -8.21 -16.25
CA ALA A 497 -23.28 -6.82 -15.99
C ALA A 497 -24.73 -6.70 -15.48
N GLY A 498 -24.97 -6.07 -14.32
CA GLY A 498 -26.34 -5.76 -13.90
C GLY A 498 -27.07 -4.85 -14.90
N VAL A 499 -28.41 -4.78 -14.84
CA VAL A 499 -29.30 -4.01 -15.76
C VAL A 499 -28.90 -2.53 -15.97
N GLN A 500 -28.08 -1.97 -15.09
CA GLN A 500 -27.56 -0.60 -15.14
C GLN A 500 -26.52 -0.36 -16.28
N SER A 501 -25.98 -1.43 -16.89
CA SER A 501 -24.87 -1.41 -17.87
C SER A 501 -25.18 -0.89 -19.29
N LEU A 502 -26.44 -0.66 -19.65
CA LEU A 502 -26.86 -0.11 -20.95
C LEU A 502 -26.61 1.41 -21.09
N THR A 503 -26.20 2.06 -20.00
CA THR A 503 -25.91 3.50 -19.97
C THR A 503 -24.42 3.72 -20.24
N PRO A 504 -23.98 4.63 -21.12
CA PRO A 504 -22.56 4.93 -21.30
C PRO A 504 -21.97 5.72 -20.12
N GLY A 505 -20.69 5.51 -19.81
CA GLY A 505 -19.95 6.25 -18.78
C GLY A 505 -20.34 5.88 -17.33
N LEU A 506 -20.02 6.74 -16.35
CA LEU A 506 -20.28 6.47 -14.92
C LEU A 506 -21.77 6.32 -14.58
N ARG A 507 -22.65 6.90 -15.41
CA ARG A 507 -24.11 6.79 -15.26
C ARG A 507 -24.61 5.34 -15.34
N LYS A 508 -23.79 4.42 -15.83
CA LYS A 508 -24.05 2.98 -15.85
C LYS A 508 -24.01 2.30 -14.49
N TYR A 509 -23.50 2.97 -13.48
CA TYR A 509 -23.51 2.50 -12.10
C TYR A 509 -24.63 3.16 -11.29
N PHE A 510 -25.65 3.73 -11.96
CA PHE A 510 -26.68 4.51 -11.30
C PHE A 510 -27.39 3.70 -10.21
N CYS A 511 -27.31 4.19 -8.99
CA CYS A 511 -28.00 3.68 -7.83
C CYS A 511 -29.18 4.59 -7.50
N GLN A 512 -30.38 4.02 -7.43
CA GLN A 512 -31.49 4.71 -6.80
C GLN A 512 -31.27 4.71 -5.28
N LEU A 513 -30.98 5.88 -4.73
CA LEU A 513 -30.85 6.09 -3.29
C LEU A 513 -32.20 6.45 -2.66
N THR A 514 -32.41 6.01 -1.43
CA THR A 514 -33.59 6.37 -0.63
C THR A 514 -33.16 6.93 0.71
N ILE A 515 -33.74 8.07 1.06
CA ILE A 515 -33.44 8.81 2.28
C ILE A 515 -34.04 8.06 3.48
N ASP A 516 -33.25 7.84 4.54
CA ASP A 516 -33.76 7.19 5.74
C ASP A 516 -34.50 8.19 6.64
N THR A 517 -35.82 8.23 6.49
CA THR A 517 -36.73 9.04 7.31
C THR A 517 -36.72 8.70 8.80
N THR A 518 -36.11 7.59 9.22
CA THR A 518 -35.92 7.26 10.65
C THR A 518 -34.65 7.86 11.27
N THR A 519 -33.69 8.28 10.43
CA THR A 519 -32.48 9.03 10.85
C THR A 519 -32.70 10.54 10.91
N ALA A 520 -33.85 11.00 10.43
CA ALA A 520 -34.28 12.39 10.44
C ALA A 520 -34.50 12.91 11.87
N THR A 521 -33.79 13.98 12.27
CA THR A 521 -34.08 14.67 13.53
C THR A 521 -35.43 15.38 13.47
N ARG A 522 -36.48 14.78 14.05
CA ARG A 522 -37.84 15.24 14.44
C ARG A 522 -38.65 16.28 13.60
N ASN A 523 -38.09 17.06 12.67
CA ASN A 523 -38.80 18.10 11.91
C ASN A 523 -38.26 18.22 10.46
N LEU A 524 -38.43 17.20 9.61
CA LEU A 524 -38.05 17.26 8.19
C LEU A 524 -39.30 17.22 7.30
N LYS A 525 -39.42 18.17 6.36
CA LYS A 525 -40.38 18.10 5.25
C LYS A 525 -39.71 17.40 4.09
N VAL A 526 -39.93 16.10 4.00
CA VAL A 526 -39.56 15.28 2.85
C VAL A 526 -40.73 15.28 1.87
N SER A 527 -40.47 15.36 0.56
CA SER A 527 -41.52 15.20 -0.46
C SER A 527 -42.17 13.80 -0.40
N GLU A 528 -43.38 13.65 -0.92
CA GLU A 528 -44.14 12.37 -0.91
C GLU A 528 -43.39 11.20 -1.59
N ASP A 529 -42.42 11.50 -2.45
CA ASP A 529 -41.58 10.53 -3.16
C ASP A 529 -40.21 10.27 -2.49
N GLU A 530 -39.96 10.82 -1.29
CA GLU A 530 -38.72 10.67 -0.50
C GLU A 530 -37.42 11.17 -1.19
N ARG A 531 -37.53 11.98 -2.25
CA ARG A 531 -36.38 12.46 -3.05
C ARG A 531 -35.95 13.90 -2.78
N LYS A 532 -36.82 14.74 -2.23
CA LYS A 532 -36.53 16.16 -1.94
C LYS A 532 -36.50 16.45 -0.44
N VAL A 533 -35.48 17.17 -0.01
CA VAL A 533 -35.34 17.68 1.36
C VAL A 533 -35.23 19.20 1.34
N ILE A 534 -36.07 19.87 2.14
CA ILE A 534 -36.08 21.33 2.31
C ILE A 534 -35.82 21.64 3.79
N PHE A 535 -34.97 22.65 4.05
CA PHE A 535 -34.43 22.97 5.36
C PHE A 535 -35.48 23.23 6.47
N ASP A 536 -35.44 22.42 7.54
CA ASP A 536 -35.92 22.76 8.90
C ASP A 536 -35.08 22.06 10.03
N ARG A 537 -33.80 21.70 9.72
CA ARG A 537 -32.69 21.05 10.51
C ARG A 537 -32.20 19.69 9.95
N PRO A 538 -30.90 19.31 10.08
CA PRO A 538 -29.99 19.60 8.98
C PRO A 538 -29.31 18.36 8.37
N ASN A 539 -29.57 17.13 8.82
CA ASN A 539 -28.77 15.97 8.38
C ASN A 539 -29.62 14.73 8.10
N VAL A 540 -29.35 14.04 6.98
CA VAL A 540 -30.00 12.76 6.67
C VAL A 540 -29.03 11.80 5.99
N LEU A 541 -29.12 10.51 6.32
CA LEU A 541 -28.40 9.42 5.66
C LEU A 541 -29.35 8.62 4.77
N CYS A 542 -28.82 8.00 3.71
CA CYS A 542 -29.55 7.02 2.91
C CYS A 542 -29.59 5.65 3.62
N ARG A 543 -30.64 4.86 3.35
CA ARG A 543 -30.85 3.54 3.98
C ARG A 543 -29.84 2.48 3.52
N THR A 544 -29.45 2.54 2.25
CA THR A 544 -28.69 1.50 1.57
C THR A 544 -27.19 1.68 1.79
N GLY A 545 -26.54 0.66 2.34
CA GLY A 545 -25.08 0.59 2.42
C GLY A 545 -24.47 0.15 1.09
N LEU A 546 -23.53 0.94 0.59
CA LEU A 546 -22.81 0.72 -0.66
C LEU A 546 -21.57 -0.15 -0.41
N THR A 547 -21.48 -1.27 -1.12
CA THR A 547 -20.36 -2.24 -1.07
C THR A 547 -19.81 -2.58 -2.46
N GLY A 548 -20.38 -1.98 -3.51
CA GLY A 548 -19.98 -2.15 -4.90
C GLY A 548 -19.77 -0.80 -5.60
N ARG A 549 -19.78 -0.81 -6.93
CA ARG A 549 -19.75 0.43 -7.72
C ARG A 549 -21.12 1.10 -7.68
N CYS A 550 -21.15 2.40 -7.44
CA CYS A 550 -22.40 3.13 -7.28
C CYS A 550 -22.25 4.58 -7.72
N TYR A 551 -23.18 5.06 -8.54
CA TYR A 551 -23.23 6.41 -9.06
C TYR A 551 -24.58 7.05 -8.73
N TRP A 552 -24.59 8.30 -8.30
CA TRP A 552 -25.84 9.06 -8.16
C TRP A 552 -25.63 10.55 -8.40
N GLU A 553 -26.72 11.24 -8.70
CA GLU A 553 -26.73 12.66 -8.99
C GLU A 553 -27.61 13.40 -7.99
N VAL A 554 -27.19 14.63 -7.69
CA VAL A 554 -27.81 15.47 -6.68
C VAL A 554 -27.96 16.86 -7.25
N GLU A 555 -29.20 17.33 -7.34
CA GLU A 555 -29.52 18.73 -7.55
C GLU A 555 -29.60 19.45 -6.20
N TRP A 556 -28.96 20.61 -6.09
CA TRP A 556 -28.81 21.32 -4.83
C TRP A 556 -28.99 22.84 -5.01
N SER A 557 -29.38 23.53 -3.94
CA SER A 557 -29.46 25.00 -3.87
C SER A 557 -29.05 25.50 -2.48
N GLY A 558 -28.49 26.70 -2.40
CA GLY A 558 -28.08 27.33 -1.14
C GLY A 558 -26.70 26.87 -0.67
N CYS A 559 -26.63 26.24 0.51
CA CYS A 559 -25.40 25.70 1.07
C CYS A 559 -25.63 24.28 1.60
N VAL A 560 -25.04 23.30 0.92
CA VAL A 560 -25.27 21.86 1.12
C VAL A 560 -23.96 21.09 1.14
N ASP A 561 -23.82 20.15 2.08
CA ASP A 561 -22.75 19.15 2.07
C ASP A 561 -23.30 17.80 1.56
N VAL A 562 -22.67 17.25 0.52
CA VAL A 562 -22.91 15.89 0.00
C VAL A 562 -21.81 14.99 0.53
N SER A 563 -22.16 14.01 1.36
CA SER A 563 -21.19 13.20 2.11
C SER A 563 -21.37 11.71 1.89
N VAL A 564 -20.31 10.95 2.15
CA VAL A 564 -20.31 9.47 2.22
C VAL A 564 -19.58 9.04 3.48
N SER A 565 -20.14 8.12 4.28
CA SER A 565 -19.56 7.71 5.57
C SER A 565 -19.88 6.25 5.97
N TYR A 566 -19.20 5.71 6.98
CA TYR A 566 -19.58 4.40 7.58
C TYR A 566 -20.80 4.52 8.51
N ARG A 567 -21.47 3.39 8.83
CA ARG A 567 -22.73 3.36 9.62
C ARG A 567 -22.59 3.65 11.13
N ARG A 568 -21.45 4.15 11.61
CA ARG A 568 -21.23 4.38 13.05
C ARG A 568 -21.56 5.82 13.41
N ILE A 569 -22.78 6.04 13.91
CA ILE A 569 -23.25 7.37 14.32
C ILE A 569 -22.88 7.63 15.78
N SER A 570 -22.10 8.68 16.04
CA SER A 570 -21.89 9.24 17.39
C SER A 570 -23.20 9.80 17.96
N ARG A 571 -23.43 9.61 19.28
CA ARG A 571 -24.73 9.82 19.95
C ARG A 571 -25.18 11.28 20.17
N ASP A 572 -24.50 12.29 19.62
CA ASP A 572 -24.90 13.70 19.82
C ASP A 572 -25.39 14.36 18.52
N TRP A 573 -26.69 14.21 18.28
CA TRP A 573 -27.42 14.58 17.06
C TRP A 573 -27.53 16.08 16.75
N ARG A 574 -26.81 16.94 17.48
CA ARG A 574 -26.97 18.42 17.39
C ARG A 574 -25.99 19.10 16.46
N TYR A 575 -24.90 18.43 16.10
CA TYR A 575 -23.95 18.88 15.10
C TYR A 575 -23.44 17.63 14.41
N PHE A 576 -23.58 17.51 13.09
CA PHE A 576 -22.63 16.70 12.33
C PHE A 576 -21.28 17.43 12.43
N VAL A 577 -20.66 17.38 13.61
CA VAL A 577 -19.21 17.29 13.63
C VAL A 577 -19.01 15.83 13.26
N CYS A 578 -18.86 15.60 11.96
CA CYS A 578 -18.39 14.33 11.48
C CYS A 578 -17.20 13.93 12.36
N ASP A 579 -17.15 12.71 12.88
CA ASP A 579 -15.85 12.19 13.30
C ASP A 579 -14.99 12.21 12.03
N LEU A 580 -14.12 13.21 11.95
CA LEU A 580 -13.46 13.69 10.71
C LEU A 580 -12.70 12.57 9.98
N ASN A 581 -12.36 11.49 10.70
CA ASN A 581 -11.67 10.30 10.23
C ASN A 581 -12.54 9.30 9.43
N GLN A 582 -13.85 9.51 9.27
CA GLN A 582 -14.75 8.49 8.69
C GLN A 582 -15.78 9.01 7.67
N CYS A 583 -15.63 10.24 7.19
CA CYS A 583 -16.49 10.77 6.14
C CYS A 583 -15.71 11.47 5.03
N TRP A 584 -16.30 11.50 3.85
CA TRP A 584 -15.81 12.21 2.68
C TRP A 584 -16.90 13.13 2.16
N THR A 585 -16.61 14.43 2.08
CA THR A 585 -17.67 15.43 1.89
C THR A 585 -17.32 16.43 0.79
N LEU A 586 -18.29 16.71 -0.08
CA LEU A 586 -18.29 17.84 -1.00
C LEU A 586 -19.28 18.90 -0.50
N ARG A 587 -18.77 20.06 -0.09
CA ARG A 587 -19.57 21.24 0.20
C ARG A 587 -19.84 22.02 -1.08
N CYS A 588 -21.11 22.33 -1.29
CA CYS A 588 -21.66 23.06 -2.41
C CYS A 588 -22.30 24.36 -1.92
N SER A 589 -21.87 25.50 -2.46
CA SER A 589 -22.36 26.82 -2.07
C SER A 589 -22.65 27.71 -3.28
N ASP A 590 -23.83 28.33 -3.32
CA ASP A 590 -24.21 29.30 -4.36
C ASP A 590 -23.24 30.50 -4.43
N HIS A 591 -22.58 30.83 -3.32
CA HIS A 591 -21.69 31.99 -3.21
C HIS A 591 -20.20 31.62 -3.24
N GLN A 592 -19.83 30.46 -2.71
CA GLN A 592 -18.42 30.07 -2.52
C GLN A 592 -17.95 28.96 -3.48
N GLY A 593 -18.87 28.37 -4.25
CA GLY A 593 -18.57 27.27 -5.17
C GLY A 593 -18.44 25.92 -4.45
N PHE A 594 -17.54 25.07 -4.94
CA PHE A 594 -17.30 23.73 -4.40
C PHE A 594 -16.06 23.70 -3.50
N SER A 595 -16.15 23.04 -2.36
CA SER A 595 -15.00 22.70 -1.52
C SER A 595 -15.11 21.26 -1.01
N VAL A 596 -13.98 20.56 -0.93
CA VAL A 596 -13.94 19.14 -0.55
C VAL A 596 -13.26 18.99 0.81
N TRP A 597 -13.79 18.10 1.65
CA TRP A 597 -13.41 17.93 3.05
C TRP A 597 -13.19 16.45 3.39
N HIS A 598 -12.03 16.17 3.98
CA HIS A 598 -11.68 14.91 4.67
C HIS A 598 -10.50 15.19 5.61
N ASN A 599 -10.55 14.80 6.89
CA ASN A 599 -9.45 14.97 7.86
C ASN A 599 -8.83 16.40 7.92
N ASP A 600 -9.66 17.44 8.03
CA ASP A 600 -9.25 18.86 8.11
C ASP A 600 -8.51 19.46 6.88
N ASP A 601 -8.32 18.70 5.80
CA ASP A 601 -7.76 19.22 4.55
C ASP A 601 -8.85 19.84 3.66
N GLN A 602 -8.66 21.12 3.30
CA GLN A 602 -9.50 21.86 2.37
C GLN A 602 -8.82 21.93 1.01
N CYS A 603 -9.49 21.44 -0.05
CA CYS A 603 -9.02 21.64 -1.42
C CYS A 603 -10.15 22.01 -2.41
N LEU A 604 -9.75 22.83 -3.38
CA LEU A 604 -10.51 23.49 -4.45
C LEU A 604 -11.45 24.64 -4.02
N SER A 605 -11.38 25.72 -4.80
CA SER A 605 -12.44 26.71 -5.00
C SER A 605 -12.58 26.89 -6.51
N SER A 606 -13.74 26.49 -7.05
CA SER A 606 -14.12 26.73 -8.45
C SER A 606 -15.28 27.73 -8.47
N SER A 607 -15.16 28.81 -9.26
CA SER A 607 -16.12 29.92 -9.31
C SER A 607 -17.34 29.67 -10.19
N SER A 608 -17.51 28.46 -10.73
CA SER A 608 -18.57 28.15 -11.69
C SER A 608 -19.61 27.24 -11.07
N VAL A 609 -20.80 27.78 -10.80
CA VAL A 609 -21.90 27.07 -10.14
C VAL A 609 -22.66 26.25 -11.20
N SER A 610 -22.62 24.93 -11.09
CA SER A 610 -23.71 24.09 -11.62
C SER A 610 -24.46 23.58 -10.40
N ASN A 611 -25.78 23.70 -10.42
CA ASN A 611 -26.63 23.28 -9.29
C ASN A 611 -26.82 21.76 -9.27
N ARG A 612 -25.97 21.01 -9.97
CA ARG A 612 -26.00 19.55 -10.06
C ARG A 612 -24.59 18.96 -9.94
N VAL A 613 -24.44 18.03 -9.01
CA VAL A 613 -23.21 17.27 -8.76
C VAL A 613 -23.50 15.79 -8.84
N SER A 614 -22.47 14.99 -9.10
CA SER A 614 -22.59 13.54 -9.05
C SER A 614 -21.51 12.93 -8.18
N VAL A 615 -21.83 11.80 -7.57
CA VAL A 615 -20.92 11.03 -6.75
C VAL A 615 -20.77 9.65 -7.37
N TYR A 616 -19.55 9.16 -7.47
CA TYR A 616 -19.22 7.80 -7.90
C TYR A 616 -18.40 7.11 -6.82
N VAL A 617 -18.84 5.95 -6.37
CA VAL A 617 -18.12 5.06 -5.46
C VAL A 617 -17.69 3.85 -6.27
N ASP A 618 -16.41 3.50 -6.24
CA ASP A 618 -15.91 2.17 -6.62
C ASP A 618 -15.40 1.48 -5.36
N TYR A 619 -16.29 0.75 -4.69
CA TYR A 619 -15.96 0.18 -3.39
C TYR A 619 -14.81 -0.86 -3.46
N PRO A 620 -14.79 -1.82 -4.40
CA PRO A 620 -13.68 -2.77 -4.53
C PRO A 620 -12.34 -2.11 -4.84
N ALA A 621 -12.34 -1.09 -5.70
CA ALA A 621 -11.11 -0.39 -6.07
C ALA A 621 -10.72 0.71 -5.05
N GLY A 622 -11.61 1.03 -4.11
CA GLY A 622 -11.37 2.00 -3.05
C GLY A 622 -11.45 3.46 -3.50
N PHE A 623 -12.29 3.77 -4.50
CA PHE A 623 -12.46 5.14 -5.01
C PHE A 623 -13.79 5.76 -4.59
N LEU A 624 -13.76 7.06 -4.30
CA LEU A 624 -14.94 7.91 -4.16
C LEU A 624 -14.69 9.24 -4.88
N SER A 625 -15.37 9.46 -5.99
CA SER A 625 -15.19 10.60 -6.86
C SER A 625 -16.41 11.52 -6.86
N PHE A 626 -16.15 12.81 -6.81
CA PHE A 626 -17.13 13.88 -6.94
C PHE A 626 -16.96 14.56 -8.30
N TYR A 627 -18.05 14.78 -9.02
CA TYR A 627 -18.05 15.48 -10.30
C TYR A 627 -19.07 16.59 -10.29
N ARG A 628 -18.79 17.61 -11.09
CA ARG A 628 -19.76 18.60 -11.52
C ARG A 628 -20.45 18.08 -12.78
N VAL A 629 -21.77 18.19 -12.84
CA VAL A 629 -22.57 17.82 -14.02
C VAL A 629 -22.85 19.07 -14.83
N SER A 630 -22.49 19.09 -16.12
CA SER A 630 -22.75 20.21 -17.03
C SER A 630 -23.20 19.71 -18.39
N SER A 631 -24.46 19.98 -18.78
CA SER A 631 -25.02 19.66 -20.10
C SER A 631 -24.67 18.26 -20.63
N ASP A 632 -24.70 17.26 -19.74
CA ASP A 632 -24.35 15.83 -19.92
C ASP A 632 -22.89 15.39 -19.78
N SER A 633 -21.94 16.31 -19.64
CA SER A 633 -20.55 15.99 -19.31
C SER A 633 -20.29 15.95 -17.80
N LEU A 634 -19.45 15.00 -17.36
CA LEU A 634 -18.96 14.91 -15.98
C LEU A 634 -17.57 15.54 -15.91
N ILE A 635 -17.44 16.60 -15.10
CA ILE A 635 -16.16 17.26 -14.85
C ILE A 635 -15.71 16.84 -13.45
N LEU A 636 -14.60 16.10 -13.35
CA LEU A 636 -14.09 15.63 -12.06
C LEU A 636 -13.74 16.82 -11.16
N LEU A 637 -14.30 16.84 -9.96
CA LEU A 637 -13.97 17.81 -8.90
C LEU A 637 -12.87 17.25 -8.01
N HIS A 638 -13.05 16.02 -7.51
CA HIS A 638 -12.09 15.37 -6.62
C HIS A 638 -12.32 13.86 -6.55
N THR A 639 -11.28 13.08 -6.26
CA THR A 639 -11.37 11.66 -5.96
C THR A 639 -10.64 11.36 -4.66
N PHE A 640 -11.35 10.78 -3.70
CA PHE A 640 -10.77 10.16 -2.51
C PHE A 640 -10.42 8.72 -2.79
N LYS A 641 -9.25 8.28 -2.31
CA LYS A 641 -8.82 6.88 -2.36
C LYS A 641 -8.69 6.33 -0.95
N PHE A 642 -9.49 5.30 -0.63
CA PHE A 642 -9.53 4.69 0.69
C PHE A 642 -9.80 3.20 0.60
N LYS A 643 -9.18 2.39 1.46
CA LYS A 643 -9.57 0.99 1.61
C LYS A 643 -10.82 0.93 2.46
N PHE A 644 -11.98 0.82 1.83
CA PHE A 644 -13.23 0.73 2.56
C PHE A 644 -13.32 -0.60 3.32
N THR A 645 -13.57 -0.53 4.63
CA THR A 645 -13.61 -1.70 5.53
C THR A 645 -15.03 -2.06 5.97
N GLU A 646 -15.97 -1.12 5.84
CA GLU A 646 -17.38 -1.29 6.17
C GLU A 646 -18.24 -0.71 5.02
N PRO A 647 -19.53 -1.05 4.90
CA PRO A 647 -20.40 -0.45 3.90
C PRO A 647 -20.49 1.08 4.03
N LEU A 648 -20.54 1.78 2.90
CA LEU A 648 -20.62 3.24 2.85
C LEU A 648 -22.07 3.74 2.73
N TYR A 649 -22.38 4.87 3.34
CA TYR A 649 -23.72 5.45 3.38
C TYR A 649 -23.66 6.90 2.89
N PRO A 650 -24.37 7.22 1.79
CA PRO A 650 -24.55 8.60 1.36
C PRO A 650 -25.31 9.41 2.41
N GLY A 651 -24.96 10.69 2.58
CA GLY A 651 -25.60 11.60 3.51
C GLY A 651 -25.57 13.05 3.03
N PHE A 652 -26.47 13.86 3.58
CA PHE A 652 -26.65 15.25 3.18
C PHE A 652 -26.78 16.15 4.39
N SER A 653 -26.07 17.28 4.38
CA SER A 653 -26.21 18.33 5.39
C SER A 653 -26.60 19.67 4.78
N LEU A 654 -27.60 20.35 5.34
CA LEU A 654 -28.06 21.65 4.85
C LEU A 654 -27.75 22.74 5.89
N HIS A 655 -27.11 23.83 5.47
CA HIS A 655 -26.53 24.83 6.39
C HIS A 655 -27.27 26.17 6.47
N LEU A 656 -28.07 26.52 5.45
CA LEU A 656 -28.79 27.80 5.39
C LEU A 656 -30.30 27.62 5.17
N PRO A 657 -31.16 28.46 5.76
CA PRO A 657 -32.59 28.51 5.44
C PRO A 657 -32.83 28.70 3.93
N GLY A 658 -33.71 27.89 3.35
CA GLY A 658 -33.97 27.88 1.91
C GLY A 658 -33.03 27.00 1.08
N SER A 659 -32.02 26.36 1.70
CA SER A 659 -31.22 25.33 1.02
C SER A 659 -32.10 24.11 0.73
N SER A 660 -31.82 23.43 -0.38
CA SER A 660 -32.54 22.21 -0.75
C SER A 660 -31.64 21.20 -1.44
N VAL A 661 -32.01 19.93 -1.30
CA VAL A 661 -31.35 18.79 -1.95
C VAL A 661 -32.41 17.94 -2.62
N PHE A 662 -32.14 17.54 -3.84
CA PHE A 662 -32.97 16.62 -4.62
C PHE A 662 -32.11 15.50 -5.19
N LEU A 663 -32.45 14.26 -4.84
CA LEU A 663 -31.86 13.05 -5.42
C LEU A 663 -32.51 12.81 -6.79
N CYS A 664 -31.71 12.89 -7.86
CA CYS A 664 -32.18 12.77 -9.23
C CYS A 664 -32.63 11.35 -9.58
#